data_AF-A0A8B8R4D2-F1
#
_entry.id   AF-A0A8B8R4D2-F1
#
_cell.length_a   1.000
_cell.length_b   1.000
_cell.length_c   1.000
_cell.angle_alpha   90.00
_cell.angle_beta   90.00
_cell.angle_gamma   90.00
#
_symmetry.space_group_name_H-M   'P 1'
#
loop_
_entity.id
_entity.type
_entity.pdbx_description
1 polymer ?
#
loop_
_entity_poly.entity_id
_entity_poly.type
_entity_poly.pdbx_seq_one_letter_code
_entity_poly.pdbx_strand_id
1 'polypeptide(L)'
;MKIAPSSRVKQRARRSLIMGSDRQSLGLLDTLKMERMRTILTHRYPYPHQHSRHAVIAVAVGCLFFISSDNMHSLVEKLEDNVKWWSMYACLLGFFYFFSSPFIGKTIKPSYSNFSRWYIAWILVAALYHLPSFQSMGVDLRMNLSLFFTIYVSSILFLFVFHVLFLGLWYIGIVSRVAGRRPVISTILQNCTVLSIACCVFYSHCGNRAIFKQRPLEQKYSGWLSLWKKDERNALISKFLRMNELKDQFCSSWLAPVGSASDYPLLSKWVIYGEGAGSSDEISPLYSLWATFVGLYIANYVVERSTGWALTHPLSIEEYQRLKKKQMKPNFLDMVPWYSGTSADLFKTVFDLLVSVTVFVGRFDMRMMQAAVKKVEDGVEQDLLYDHFSQRDDFWFDFMADTGDGGNSSYSVARLLAQPSLHVPTSDSVLSLPRGNLLLIGGDLAYPNPSAFNYERRFFCPFEYALQPPPWYKPEQIAVNKPELPCGFLELKRYDGPQAFIIPGNHDWFDGLHTFMRYICHKSWLGGWFMPQRKSYFALQLPKGWWVFGLDLALHCDIDVYQFSFFSELVKNKVADDDSVIIMTHEPNWLLDWYCNDVSGKNVSHLICDYLKGRCKLRIAGDLHYYMRHSYVPSGSPVYVQHLLVNGCGGAFLHPTHVFCNFKRFCGATYETKAAYPSFEDSSRIALGNILKFRKKNWQFDIIGGIIYFVLTFSMFPQCKLNHIFKDDSFSGHLRSFFFTVWTAFKYMLEHSYVSLAGALLLLIAAITFVPSKVSRKKRVMIGVLHVSVHLTAALILMLLMELGVETCIRHNLLATSGYHTLYQWYREAESEHFPDPTGLRARLERWTLGLYPACIKYLMSAFDVLEVMAVTRTNICKKGLASLSRGGAAIYYVSVFLYFWVFSTPVVSLVFGSYLYICINWLHIHFDEAFSSLRIANYKAFTRFHINSDGDLEVYTLAVDKVPKEWKLDPDWDGEPKQPQQLSHLKKFPSKWSSAAPLQDPVNTVRIVDHFVIKRAENPHLEHAMGQQFAKHYHSDGRCNMSSRTSKEKAL
;
A
#
# COMPACT_ATOMS: atom_id res chain seq x y z
N MET A 1 -13.09 4.36 82.02
CA MET A 1 -11.69 3.83 82.02
C MET A 1 -11.56 2.80 80.90
N LYS A 2 -10.34 2.34 80.57
CA LYS A 2 -9.96 1.55 79.37
C LYS A 2 -10.91 0.41 78.91
N ILE A 3 -11.07 0.34 77.57
CA ILE A 3 -11.29 -0.84 76.71
C ILE A 3 -12.67 -1.53 76.75
N ALA A 4 -13.28 -1.67 75.56
CA ALA A 4 -14.59 -2.31 75.34
C ALA A 4 -14.44 -3.77 74.83
N PRO A 5 -15.33 -4.71 75.22
CA PRO A 5 -15.26 -6.13 74.84
C PRO A 5 -16.43 -6.62 73.95
N SER A 6 -16.40 -7.93 73.64
CA SER A 6 -17.50 -8.79 73.14
C SER A 6 -18.05 -8.55 71.72
N SER A 7 -18.43 -9.51 70.87
CA SER A 7 -18.60 -11.00 70.90
C SER A 7 -20.04 -11.58 71.02
N ARG A 8 -20.49 -12.20 69.91
CA ARG A 8 -21.48 -13.31 69.74
C ARG A 8 -22.91 -13.15 70.31
N VAL A 9 -23.94 -13.50 69.50
CA VAL A 9 -24.88 -14.65 69.69
C VAL A 9 -26.16 -14.56 68.80
N LYS A 10 -26.49 -15.68 68.12
CA LYS A 10 -27.80 -16.24 67.63
C LYS A 10 -29.02 -15.39 67.15
N GLN A 11 -29.58 -15.84 66.01
CA GLN A 11 -31.00 -16.19 65.70
C GLN A 11 -32.10 -15.17 65.25
N ARG A 12 -32.77 -15.58 64.14
CA ARG A 12 -34.23 -15.56 63.80
C ARG A 12 -35.06 -14.26 63.81
N ALA A 13 -35.22 -13.71 62.60
CA ALA A 13 -36.48 -13.65 61.81
C ALA A 13 -37.84 -13.20 62.43
N ARG A 14 -38.42 -12.13 61.87
CA ARG A 14 -39.89 -12.00 61.63
C ARG A 14 -40.21 -11.12 60.40
N ARG A 15 -41.50 -10.88 60.10
CA ARG A 15 -42.04 -11.05 58.73
C ARG A 15 -43.40 -10.35 58.47
N SER A 16 -43.49 -9.48 57.46
CA SER A 16 -44.75 -8.93 56.87
C SER A 16 -44.48 -8.51 55.41
N LEU A 17 -45.14 -8.97 54.32
CA LEU A 17 -46.58 -9.06 53.97
C LEU A 17 -47.23 -7.67 53.90
N ILE A 18 -47.95 -7.24 52.84
CA ILE A 18 -48.91 -7.86 51.87
C ILE A 18 -48.74 -7.13 50.49
N MET A 19 -49.03 -7.58 49.24
CA MET A 19 -49.32 -8.82 48.46
C MET A 19 -49.22 -8.43 46.94
N GLY A 20 -49.42 -9.24 45.89
CA GLY A 20 -49.71 -10.68 45.70
C GLY A 20 -49.96 -11.06 44.21
N SER A 21 -50.29 -12.33 43.94
CA SER A 21 -50.74 -12.96 42.65
C SER A 21 -49.85 -12.85 41.38
N ASP A 22 -49.66 -13.90 40.56
CA ASP A 22 -49.81 -15.36 40.79
C ASP A 22 -48.96 -16.19 39.78
N ARG A 23 -48.71 -17.46 40.11
CA ARG A 23 -48.22 -18.61 39.29
C ARG A 23 -47.46 -18.36 37.97
N GLN A 24 -46.20 -18.82 37.93
CA GLN A 24 -45.76 -19.84 36.95
C GLN A 24 -44.63 -20.73 37.51
N SER A 25 -44.33 -21.85 36.86
CA SER A 25 -43.60 -23.01 37.43
C SER A 25 -42.07 -22.94 37.33
N LEU A 26 -41.37 -23.47 38.35
CA LEU A 26 -39.91 -23.60 38.35
C LEU A 26 -39.40 -24.54 37.24
N GLY A 27 -38.31 -24.14 36.59
CA GLY A 27 -37.41 -25.00 35.80
C GLY A 27 -35.97 -24.90 36.33
N LEU A 28 -35.25 -26.02 36.38
CA LEU A 28 -33.94 -26.13 37.04
C LEU A 28 -32.76 -25.60 36.17
N LEU A 29 -32.89 -24.43 35.56
CA LEU A 29 -31.96 -23.97 34.50
C LEU A 29 -31.46 -22.51 34.58
N ASP A 30 -32.06 -21.64 35.41
CA ASP A 30 -31.78 -20.19 35.39
C ASP A 30 -30.53 -19.71 36.16
N THR A 31 -29.68 -20.61 36.66
CA THR A 31 -28.47 -20.24 37.43
C THR A 31 -27.16 -20.15 36.62
N LEU A 32 -27.22 -20.21 35.27
CA LEU A 32 -26.06 -19.96 34.40
C LEU A 32 -26.30 -18.78 33.45
N LYS A 33 -25.52 -17.70 33.65
CA LYS A 33 -25.64 -16.41 32.94
C LYS A 33 -25.39 -16.50 31.43
N MET A 34 -26.45 -16.72 30.66
CA MET A 34 -26.44 -16.83 29.19
C MET A 34 -25.86 -15.61 28.44
N GLU A 35 -25.88 -14.41 29.03
CA GLU A 35 -25.33 -13.21 28.38
C GLU A 35 -23.82 -13.26 28.11
N ARG A 36 -23.03 -13.99 28.91
CA ARG A 36 -21.56 -14.04 28.74
C ARG A 36 -21.08 -14.96 27.61
N MET A 37 -21.94 -15.80 27.03
CA MET A 37 -21.60 -16.62 25.86
C MET A 37 -22.07 -16.00 24.52
N ARG A 38 -23.09 -15.14 24.53
CA ARG A 38 -23.71 -14.63 23.29
C ARG A 38 -22.78 -13.75 22.45
N THR A 39 -21.79 -13.11 23.07
CA THR A 39 -20.75 -12.28 22.43
C THR A 39 -19.49 -13.03 21.99
N ILE A 40 -19.37 -14.34 22.29
CA ILE A 40 -18.20 -15.15 21.89
C ILE A 40 -18.41 -15.81 20.50
N LEU A 41 -19.67 -16.03 20.09
CA LEU A 41 -20.02 -16.86 18.93
C LEU A 41 -20.38 -16.09 17.64
N THR A 42 -20.10 -14.79 17.56
CA THR A 42 -20.50 -13.92 16.42
C THR A 42 -19.40 -13.61 15.41
N HIS A 43 -18.18 -14.13 15.57
CA HIS A 43 -17.18 -14.10 14.50
C HIS A 43 -17.39 -15.22 13.47
N ARG A 44 -17.79 -14.83 12.24
CA ARG A 44 -17.78 -15.72 11.08
C ARG A 44 -16.34 -16.04 10.66
N TYR A 45 -15.79 -17.16 11.12
CA TYR A 45 -14.58 -17.73 10.53
C TYR A 45 -14.85 -18.20 9.08
N PRO A 46 -13.92 -17.98 8.14
CA PRO A 46 -14.00 -18.57 6.80
C PRO A 46 -13.78 -20.09 6.88
N TYR A 47 -14.69 -20.88 6.33
CA TYR A 47 -14.65 -22.35 6.39
C TYR A 47 -13.53 -22.94 5.49
N PRO A 48 -12.87 -24.04 5.90
CA PRO A 48 -11.73 -24.60 5.20
C PRO A 48 -12.12 -25.50 4.01
N HIS A 49 -12.65 -24.92 2.93
CA HIS A 49 -12.92 -25.63 1.66
C HIS A 49 -11.65 -26.04 0.88
N GLN A 50 -10.54 -26.34 1.58
CA GLN A 50 -9.25 -26.61 0.92
C GLN A 50 -9.17 -27.99 0.28
N HIS A 51 -9.54 -29.08 0.95
CA HIS A 51 -9.33 -30.43 0.40
C HIS A 51 -10.20 -30.72 -0.83
N SER A 52 -11.46 -30.29 -0.82
CA SER A 52 -12.34 -30.34 -2.00
C SER A 52 -11.81 -29.49 -3.16
N ARG A 53 -11.20 -28.32 -2.87
CA ARG A 53 -10.55 -27.47 -3.87
C ARG A 53 -9.29 -28.12 -4.45
N HIS A 54 -8.48 -28.83 -3.66
CA HIS A 54 -7.33 -29.58 -4.16
C HIS A 54 -7.76 -30.75 -5.07
N ALA A 55 -8.85 -31.46 -4.74
CA ALA A 55 -9.40 -32.50 -5.62
C ALA A 55 -9.89 -31.94 -6.97
N VAL A 56 -10.63 -30.82 -6.95
CA VAL A 56 -11.06 -30.13 -8.18
C VAL A 56 -9.86 -29.62 -9.00
N ILE A 57 -8.82 -29.09 -8.35
CA ILE A 57 -7.57 -28.69 -9.02
C ILE A 57 -6.87 -29.91 -9.62
N ALA A 58 -6.76 -31.04 -8.92
CA ALA A 58 -6.12 -32.25 -9.43
C ALA A 58 -6.85 -32.81 -10.68
N VAL A 59 -8.19 -32.85 -10.66
CA VAL A 59 -8.99 -33.26 -11.83
C VAL A 59 -8.84 -32.27 -12.98
N ALA A 60 -8.87 -30.96 -12.71
CA ALA A 60 -8.68 -29.93 -13.74
C ALA A 60 -7.27 -29.97 -14.36
N VAL A 61 -6.22 -30.14 -13.55
CA VAL A 61 -4.84 -30.30 -14.01
C VAL A 61 -4.66 -31.60 -14.78
N GLY A 62 -5.28 -32.71 -14.36
CA GLY A 62 -5.31 -33.96 -15.12
C GLY A 62 -5.97 -33.80 -16.49
N CYS A 63 -7.15 -33.18 -16.56
CA CYS A 63 -7.83 -32.90 -17.83
C CYS A 63 -7.00 -31.99 -18.74
N LEU A 64 -6.40 -30.93 -18.19
CA LEU A 64 -5.49 -30.04 -18.92
C LEU A 64 -4.25 -30.78 -19.42
N PHE A 65 -3.67 -31.69 -18.62
CA PHE A 65 -2.54 -32.52 -19.02
C PHE A 65 -2.89 -33.39 -20.23
N PHE A 66 -3.97 -34.19 -20.16
CA PHE A 66 -4.38 -35.06 -21.29
C PHE A 66 -4.79 -34.27 -22.55
N ILE A 67 -5.51 -33.15 -22.40
CA ILE A 67 -5.86 -32.26 -23.53
C ILE A 67 -4.58 -31.64 -24.14
N SER A 68 -3.60 -31.30 -23.32
CA SER A 68 -2.32 -30.76 -23.78
C SER A 68 -1.46 -31.81 -24.47
N SER A 69 -1.42 -33.06 -24.00
CA SER A 69 -0.57 -34.11 -24.59
C SER A 69 -1.04 -34.56 -25.97
N ASP A 70 -2.36 -34.68 -26.20
CA ASP A 70 -2.92 -34.99 -27.53
C ASP A 70 -2.65 -33.86 -28.54
N ASN A 71 -2.62 -32.59 -28.08
CA ASN A 71 -2.47 -31.43 -28.97
C ASN A 71 -1.05 -30.84 -29.05
N MET A 72 -0.10 -31.21 -28.19
CA MET A 72 1.12 -30.40 -27.99
C MET A 72 1.95 -30.19 -29.26
N HIS A 73 2.05 -31.21 -30.13
CA HIS A 73 2.72 -31.10 -31.42
C HIS A 73 2.05 -30.05 -32.31
N SER A 74 0.73 -30.19 -32.52
CA SER A 74 -0.05 -29.23 -33.29
C SER A 74 -0.12 -27.85 -32.64
N LEU A 75 0.02 -27.74 -31.31
CA LEU A 75 -0.02 -26.45 -30.62
C LEU A 75 1.33 -25.73 -30.76
N VAL A 76 2.45 -26.44 -30.71
CA VAL A 76 3.80 -25.87 -30.82
C VAL A 76 4.12 -25.46 -32.26
N GLU A 77 3.85 -26.31 -33.26
CA GLU A 77 4.01 -25.92 -34.68
C GLU A 77 3.11 -24.72 -35.03
N LYS A 78 1.80 -24.80 -34.71
CA LYS A 78 0.87 -23.69 -34.98
C LYS A 78 1.12 -22.47 -34.09
N LEU A 79 1.87 -22.57 -32.98
CA LEU A 79 2.32 -21.41 -32.20
C LEU A 79 3.32 -20.58 -32.98
N GLU A 80 4.25 -21.22 -33.72
CA GLU A 80 5.22 -20.50 -34.56
C GLU A 80 4.55 -19.89 -35.80
N ASP A 81 3.61 -20.58 -36.45
CA ASP A 81 2.85 -20.03 -37.58
C ASP A 81 1.85 -18.92 -37.17
N ASN A 82 1.17 -19.08 -36.03
CA ASN A 82 0.05 -18.21 -35.62
C ASN A 82 0.37 -17.31 -34.41
N VAL A 83 1.63 -16.93 -34.20
CA VAL A 83 2.08 -16.00 -33.14
C VAL A 83 1.14 -14.78 -33.02
N LYS A 84 0.73 -14.19 -34.16
CA LYS A 84 -0.15 -13.01 -34.21
C LYS A 84 -1.48 -13.23 -33.46
N TRP A 85 -2.11 -14.39 -33.64
CA TRP A 85 -3.38 -14.72 -32.97
C TRP A 85 -3.18 -14.97 -31.48
N TRP A 86 -2.13 -15.69 -31.09
CA TRP A 86 -1.78 -15.88 -29.67
C TRP A 86 -1.43 -14.57 -28.97
N SER A 87 -0.75 -13.63 -29.65
CA SER A 87 -0.53 -12.26 -29.16
C SER A 87 -1.84 -11.48 -29.02
N MET A 88 -2.79 -11.61 -29.95
CA MET A 88 -4.13 -10.99 -29.80
C MET A 88 -4.89 -11.56 -28.61
N TYR A 89 -4.88 -12.88 -28.40
CA TYR A 89 -5.46 -13.53 -27.22
C TYR A 89 -4.84 -13.00 -25.92
N ALA A 90 -3.50 -12.93 -25.85
CA ALA A 90 -2.79 -12.39 -24.68
C ALA A 90 -3.11 -10.92 -24.43
N CYS A 91 -3.19 -10.09 -25.47
CA CYS A 91 -3.59 -8.68 -25.34
C CYS A 91 -5.04 -8.52 -24.91
N LEU A 92 -6.00 -9.25 -25.50
CA LEU A 92 -7.43 -9.17 -25.14
C LEU A 92 -7.70 -9.62 -23.70
N LEU A 93 -7.08 -10.72 -23.26
CA LEU A 93 -7.18 -11.19 -21.88
C LEU A 93 -6.41 -10.26 -20.91
N GLY A 94 -5.30 -9.66 -21.34
CA GLY A 94 -4.60 -8.61 -20.61
C GLY A 94 -5.45 -7.36 -20.41
N PHE A 95 -6.09 -6.84 -21.47
CA PHE A 95 -7.04 -5.73 -21.38
C PHE A 95 -8.23 -6.09 -20.49
N PHE A 96 -8.81 -7.28 -20.62
CA PHE A 96 -9.87 -7.74 -19.71
C PHE A 96 -9.41 -7.70 -18.24
N TYR A 97 -8.21 -8.18 -17.94
CA TYR A 97 -7.64 -8.14 -16.59
C TYR A 97 -7.44 -6.69 -16.09
N PHE A 98 -6.86 -5.80 -16.90
CA PHE A 98 -6.67 -4.40 -16.53
C PHE A 98 -7.98 -3.63 -16.32
N PHE A 99 -9.00 -3.85 -17.17
CA PHE A 99 -10.31 -3.22 -17.02
C PHE A 99 -11.14 -3.79 -15.86
N SER A 100 -10.99 -5.07 -15.51
CA SER A 100 -11.74 -5.71 -14.41
C SER A 100 -11.07 -5.57 -13.03
N SER A 101 -9.74 -5.46 -12.99
CA SER A 101 -8.92 -5.36 -11.76
C SER A 101 -9.42 -4.32 -10.73
N PRO A 102 -9.80 -3.08 -11.10
CA PRO A 102 -10.31 -2.07 -10.15
C PRO A 102 -11.56 -2.52 -9.38
N PHE A 103 -12.37 -3.41 -9.96
CA PHE A 103 -13.63 -3.88 -9.40
C PHE A 103 -13.45 -5.17 -8.59
N ILE A 104 -12.51 -6.04 -8.98
CA ILE A 104 -12.22 -7.32 -8.30
C ILE A 104 -11.83 -7.09 -6.82
N GLY A 105 -11.07 -6.03 -6.52
CA GLY A 105 -10.66 -5.70 -5.15
C GLY A 105 -11.72 -5.04 -4.25
N LYS A 106 -12.78 -4.43 -4.81
CA LYS A 106 -13.75 -3.60 -4.06
C LYS A 106 -15.16 -4.21 -3.91
N THR A 107 -15.51 -5.27 -4.65
CA THR A 107 -16.91 -5.72 -4.82
C THR A 107 -17.49 -6.62 -3.72
N ILE A 108 -16.82 -6.79 -2.57
CA ILE A 108 -17.26 -7.63 -1.44
C ILE A 108 -17.88 -6.82 -0.28
N LYS A 109 -18.68 -5.79 -0.59
CA LYS A 109 -19.69 -5.21 0.32
C LYS A 109 -21.02 -4.98 -0.43
N PRO A 110 -22.19 -5.22 0.19
CA PRO A 110 -23.46 -5.33 -0.54
C PRO A 110 -24.25 -4.01 -0.62
N SER A 111 -24.17 -3.33 -1.77
CA SER A 111 -25.27 -2.48 -2.27
C SER A 111 -25.21 -2.41 -3.81
N TYR A 112 -24.13 -1.86 -4.36
CA TYR A 112 -23.86 -1.74 -5.80
C TYR A 112 -23.44 -3.06 -6.50
N SER A 113 -23.59 -4.21 -5.82
CA SER A 113 -22.92 -5.46 -6.18
C SER A 113 -23.43 -6.10 -7.48
N ASN A 114 -24.72 -5.93 -7.81
CA ASN A 114 -25.33 -6.68 -8.91
C ASN A 114 -25.00 -6.09 -10.29
N PHE A 115 -25.06 -4.76 -10.46
CA PHE A 115 -24.70 -4.12 -11.74
C PHE A 115 -23.23 -4.36 -12.09
N SER A 116 -22.31 -4.20 -11.13
CA SER A 116 -20.88 -4.46 -11.36
C SER A 116 -20.60 -5.93 -11.73
N ARG A 117 -21.30 -6.91 -11.13
CA ARG A 117 -21.17 -8.33 -11.52
C ARG A 117 -21.68 -8.60 -12.93
N TRP A 118 -22.86 -8.08 -13.28
CA TRP A 118 -23.40 -8.20 -14.64
C TRP A 118 -22.51 -7.50 -15.67
N TYR A 119 -21.93 -6.35 -15.33
CA TYR A 119 -21.01 -5.61 -16.20
C TYR A 119 -19.68 -6.34 -16.41
N ILE A 120 -19.06 -6.90 -15.36
CA ILE A 120 -17.85 -7.73 -15.49
C ILE A 120 -18.15 -9.01 -16.29
N ALA A 121 -19.28 -9.65 -16.04
CA ALA A 121 -19.72 -10.82 -16.81
C ALA A 121 -20.00 -10.47 -18.28
N TRP A 122 -20.59 -9.31 -18.55
CA TRP A 122 -20.86 -8.82 -19.90
C TRP A 122 -19.57 -8.46 -20.65
N ILE A 123 -18.61 -7.77 -20.01
CA ILE A 123 -17.29 -7.53 -20.60
C ILE A 123 -16.54 -8.84 -20.83
N LEU A 124 -16.63 -9.83 -19.92
CA LEU A 124 -16.04 -11.15 -20.14
C LEU A 124 -16.68 -11.85 -21.34
N VAL A 125 -18.01 -11.85 -21.45
CA VAL A 125 -18.74 -12.42 -22.58
C VAL A 125 -18.39 -11.69 -23.89
N ALA A 126 -18.30 -10.36 -23.89
CA ALA A 126 -17.89 -9.57 -25.06
C ALA A 126 -16.44 -9.85 -25.46
N ALA A 127 -15.52 -9.94 -24.50
CA ALA A 127 -14.13 -10.30 -24.76
C ALA A 127 -14.02 -11.71 -25.36
N LEU A 128 -14.75 -12.69 -24.81
CA LEU A 128 -14.82 -14.06 -25.33
C LEU A 128 -15.51 -14.13 -26.71
N TYR A 129 -16.53 -13.30 -26.97
CA TYR A 129 -17.22 -13.20 -28.26
C TYR A 129 -16.33 -12.60 -29.36
N HIS A 130 -15.40 -11.72 -29.00
CA HIS A 130 -14.40 -11.16 -29.91
C HIS A 130 -13.09 -11.97 -29.99
N LEU A 131 -13.02 -13.16 -29.35
CA LEU A 131 -11.91 -14.09 -29.60
C LEU A 131 -12.11 -14.83 -30.93
N PRO A 132 -11.08 -14.91 -31.79
CA PRO A 132 -11.09 -15.78 -32.97
C PRO A 132 -11.38 -17.23 -32.60
N SER A 133 -12.24 -17.91 -33.37
CA SER A 133 -12.64 -19.28 -33.06
C SER A 133 -11.45 -20.27 -33.06
N PHE A 134 -11.52 -21.29 -32.20
CA PHE A 134 -10.52 -22.37 -32.21
C PHE A 134 -10.50 -23.16 -33.55
N GLN A 135 -11.61 -23.17 -34.29
CA GLN A 135 -11.66 -23.69 -35.65
C GLN A 135 -10.79 -22.89 -36.64
N SER A 136 -10.80 -21.55 -36.55
CA SER A 136 -9.85 -20.69 -37.30
C SER A 136 -8.39 -20.81 -36.84
N MET A 137 -8.13 -21.49 -35.72
CA MET A 137 -6.79 -21.89 -35.27
C MET A 137 -6.48 -23.37 -35.57
N GLY A 138 -7.39 -24.08 -36.26
CA GLY A 138 -7.22 -25.47 -36.68
C GLY A 138 -7.21 -26.48 -35.52
N VAL A 139 -8.03 -26.27 -34.49
CA VAL A 139 -8.21 -27.17 -33.33
C VAL A 139 -9.70 -27.55 -33.19
N ASP A 140 -10.07 -28.81 -33.49
CA ASP A 140 -11.47 -29.30 -33.42
C ASP A 140 -11.74 -30.10 -32.14
N LEU A 141 -12.16 -29.40 -31.08
CA LEU A 141 -12.47 -29.99 -29.76
C LEU A 141 -13.97 -30.35 -29.64
N ARG A 142 -14.38 -31.46 -30.29
CA ARG A 142 -15.77 -31.95 -30.26
C ARG A 142 -16.13 -32.66 -28.94
N MET A 143 -16.53 -31.90 -27.92
CA MET A 143 -17.08 -32.48 -26.69
C MET A 143 -18.48 -33.07 -26.92
N ASN A 144 -18.68 -34.34 -26.57
CA ASN A 144 -19.97 -35.02 -26.75
C ASN A 144 -21.01 -34.57 -25.70
N LEU A 145 -21.77 -33.53 -26.05
CA LEU A 145 -22.77 -32.86 -25.20
C LEU A 145 -23.82 -33.80 -24.59
N SER A 146 -24.27 -34.82 -25.34
CA SER A 146 -25.25 -35.78 -24.84
C SER A 146 -24.73 -36.52 -23.60
N LEU A 147 -23.50 -37.04 -23.68
CA LEU A 147 -22.87 -37.74 -22.56
C LEU A 147 -22.63 -36.80 -21.36
N PHE A 148 -22.20 -35.55 -21.62
CA PHE A 148 -22.00 -34.55 -20.58
C PHE A 148 -23.28 -34.30 -19.77
N PHE A 149 -24.41 -34.07 -20.44
CA PHE A 149 -25.68 -33.84 -19.77
C PHE A 149 -26.20 -35.07 -19.03
N THR A 150 -26.08 -36.27 -19.62
CA THR A 150 -26.50 -37.53 -18.97
C THR A 150 -25.76 -37.76 -17.65
N ILE A 151 -24.44 -37.61 -17.63
CA ILE A 151 -23.62 -37.77 -16.41
C ILE A 151 -23.92 -36.64 -15.42
N TYR A 152 -24.14 -35.41 -15.90
CA TYR A 152 -24.40 -34.24 -15.05
C TYR A 152 -25.71 -34.38 -14.27
N VAL A 153 -26.80 -34.70 -14.96
CA VAL A 153 -28.13 -34.89 -14.35
C VAL A 153 -28.13 -36.10 -13.40
N SER A 154 -27.49 -37.21 -13.79
CA SER A 154 -27.37 -38.41 -12.94
C SER A 154 -26.60 -38.12 -11.65
N SER A 155 -25.50 -37.36 -11.74
CA SER A 155 -24.72 -36.94 -10.57
C SER A 155 -25.53 -36.07 -9.60
N ILE A 156 -26.31 -35.12 -10.12
CA ILE A 156 -27.17 -34.25 -9.31
C ILE A 156 -28.24 -35.06 -8.59
N LEU A 157 -28.92 -35.98 -9.30
CA LEU A 157 -30.02 -36.77 -8.75
C LEU A 157 -29.53 -37.74 -7.67
N PHE A 158 -28.41 -38.43 -7.90
CA PHE A 158 -27.81 -39.33 -6.91
C PHE A 158 -27.33 -38.59 -5.65
N LEU A 159 -26.62 -37.46 -5.82
CA LEU A 159 -26.17 -36.65 -4.68
C LEU A 159 -27.34 -35.99 -3.94
N PHE A 160 -28.45 -35.65 -4.61
CA PHE A 160 -29.66 -35.16 -3.96
C PHE A 160 -30.26 -36.23 -3.03
N VAL A 161 -30.43 -37.46 -3.51
CA VAL A 161 -30.93 -38.60 -2.71
C VAL A 161 -30.02 -38.86 -1.50
N PHE A 162 -28.70 -38.88 -1.68
CA PHE A 162 -27.74 -39.00 -0.58
C PHE A 162 -27.94 -37.93 0.52
N HIS A 163 -28.07 -36.66 0.15
CA HIS A 163 -28.27 -35.58 1.12
C HIS A 163 -29.64 -35.65 1.83
N VAL A 164 -30.69 -36.12 1.15
CA VAL A 164 -32.01 -36.35 1.77
C VAL A 164 -31.94 -37.47 2.80
N LEU A 165 -31.29 -38.60 2.48
CA LEU A 165 -31.07 -39.71 3.42
C LEU A 165 -30.22 -39.28 4.62
N PHE A 166 -29.14 -38.52 4.39
CA PHE A 166 -28.28 -38.01 5.46
C PHE A 166 -29.00 -37.02 6.40
N LEU A 167 -29.90 -36.19 5.85
CA LEU A 167 -30.79 -35.34 6.65
C LEU A 167 -31.81 -36.17 7.47
N GLY A 168 -32.30 -37.29 6.94
CA GLY A 168 -33.14 -38.24 7.68
C GLY A 168 -32.41 -38.87 8.87
N LEU A 169 -31.17 -39.33 8.66
CA LEU A 169 -30.31 -39.89 9.72
C LEU A 169 -29.97 -38.85 10.81
N TRP A 170 -29.82 -37.58 10.44
CA TRP A 170 -29.69 -36.48 11.40
C TRP A 170 -31.00 -36.23 12.17
N TYR A 171 -32.17 -36.27 11.52
CA TYR A 171 -33.47 -36.09 12.17
C TYR A 171 -33.79 -37.19 13.19
N ILE A 172 -33.36 -38.43 12.93
CA ILE A 172 -33.47 -39.59 13.85
C ILE A 172 -32.39 -39.55 14.96
N GLY A 173 -31.47 -38.57 14.92
CA GLY A 173 -30.48 -38.33 15.98
C GLY A 173 -29.21 -39.18 15.89
N ILE A 174 -29.03 -39.97 14.82
CA ILE A 174 -27.87 -40.85 14.62
C ILE A 174 -26.60 -40.04 14.25
N VAL A 175 -26.76 -38.80 13.76
CA VAL A 175 -25.66 -37.94 13.29
C VAL A 175 -25.60 -36.63 14.10
N SER A 176 -24.38 -36.14 14.37
CA SER A 176 -24.08 -34.93 15.14
C SER A 176 -24.99 -33.73 14.82
N ARG A 177 -25.40 -32.97 15.85
CA ARG A 177 -26.26 -31.77 15.72
C ARG A 177 -25.74 -30.73 14.72
N VAL A 178 -24.43 -30.69 14.47
CA VAL A 178 -23.79 -29.76 13.50
C VAL A 178 -24.15 -30.10 12.04
N ALA A 179 -24.55 -31.35 11.74
CA ALA A 179 -24.87 -31.82 10.39
C ALA A 179 -26.11 -31.15 9.76
N GLY A 180 -27.02 -30.57 10.56
CA GLY A 180 -28.25 -29.92 10.08
C GLY A 180 -28.06 -28.69 9.17
N ARG A 181 -26.83 -28.22 8.94
CA ARG A 181 -26.52 -27.18 7.94
C ARG A 181 -26.49 -27.75 6.53
N ARG A 182 -27.58 -27.54 5.78
CA ARG A 182 -27.71 -27.84 4.35
C ARG A 182 -26.48 -27.35 3.53
N PRO A 183 -26.01 -28.11 2.53
CA PRO A 183 -24.95 -27.67 1.64
C PRO A 183 -25.40 -26.49 0.76
N VAL A 184 -24.44 -25.70 0.26
CA VAL A 184 -24.73 -24.66 -0.74
C VAL A 184 -24.88 -25.35 -2.10
N ILE A 185 -26.05 -25.22 -2.72
CA ILE A 185 -26.43 -25.95 -3.95
C ILE A 185 -25.42 -25.71 -5.09
N SER A 186 -24.89 -24.48 -5.22
CA SER A 186 -23.89 -24.15 -6.24
C SER A 186 -22.62 -25.00 -6.17
N THR A 187 -22.18 -25.43 -4.99
CA THR A 187 -21.01 -26.29 -4.83
C THR A 187 -21.27 -27.73 -5.30
N ILE A 188 -22.50 -28.24 -5.12
CA ILE A 188 -22.89 -29.55 -5.66
C ILE A 188 -22.92 -29.49 -7.19
N LEU A 189 -23.55 -28.46 -7.76
CA LEU A 189 -23.61 -28.25 -9.20
C LEU A 189 -22.21 -28.12 -9.81
N GLN A 190 -21.32 -27.33 -9.21
CA GLN A 190 -19.92 -27.18 -9.66
C GLN A 190 -19.17 -28.52 -9.68
N ASN A 191 -19.29 -29.34 -8.64
CA ASN A 191 -18.66 -30.66 -8.59
C ASN A 191 -19.22 -31.60 -9.66
N CYS A 192 -20.54 -31.58 -9.90
CA CYS A 192 -21.17 -32.36 -10.97
C CYS A 192 -20.66 -31.93 -12.36
N THR A 193 -20.52 -30.63 -12.61
CA THR A 193 -19.95 -30.12 -13.87
C THR A 193 -18.52 -30.63 -14.10
N VAL A 194 -17.66 -30.55 -13.08
CA VAL A 194 -16.26 -31.00 -13.16
C VAL A 194 -16.18 -32.51 -13.43
N LEU A 195 -17.03 -33.31 -12.75
CA LEU A 195 -17.11 -34.76 -12.96
C LEU A 195 -17.55 -35.10 -14.39
N SER A 196 -18.57 -34.43 -14.92
CA SER A 196 -19.01 -34.65 -16.31
C SER A 196 -17.97 -34.23 -17.35
N ILE A 197 -17.24 -33.13 -17.13
CA ILE A 197 -16.12 -32.74 -18.01
C ILE A 197 -15.06 -33.84 -18.03
N ALA A 198 -14.63 -34.31 -16.85
CA ALA A 198 -13.62 -35.37 -16.75
C ALA A 198 -14.07 -36.65 -17.47
N CYS A 199 -15.29 -37.12 -17.20
CA CYS A 199 -15.83 -38.32 -17.84
C CYS A 199 -15.92 -38.18 -19.37
N CYS A 200 -16.32 -37.02 -19.89
CA CYS A 200 -16.35 -36.76 -21.33
C CYS A 200 -14.95 -36.69 -21.97
N VAL A 201 -13.96 -36.09 -21.29
CA VAL A 201 -12.56 -36.04 -21.76
C VAL A 201 -11.98 -37.46 -21.83
N PHE A 202 -12.14 -38.28 -20.79
CA PHE A 202 -11.67 -39.68 -20.80
C PHE A 202 -12.40 -40.53 -21.86
N TYR A 203 -13.72 -40.40 -22.00
CA TYR A 203 -14.48 -41.10 -23.03
C TYR A 203 -14.01 -40.73 -24.45
N SER A 204 -13.76 -39.44 -24.70
CA SER A 204 -13.26 -38.93 -25.98
C SER A 204 -11.84 -39.40 -26.31
N HIS A 205 -11.02 -39.71 -25.30
CA HIS A 205 -9.63 -40.10 -25.48
C HIS A 205 -9.44 -41.62 -25.66
N CYS A 206 -10.05 -42.47 -24.82
CA CYS A 206 -9.94 -43.94 -24.93
C CYS A 206 -11.04 -44.60 -25.78
N GLY A 207 -12.25 -44.02 -25.86
CA GLY A 207 -13.42 -44.63 -26.50
C GLY A 207 -13.99 -45.84 -25.74
N ASN A 208 -15.14 -46.33 -26.19
CA ASN A 208 -15.83 -47.49 -25.58
C ASN A 208 -15.40 -48.80 -26.28
N ARG A 209 -14.16 -49.26 -26.04
CA ARG A 209 -13.58 -50.47 -26.67
C ARG A 209 -14.15 -51.78 -26.09
N ALA A 210 -15.46 -51.99 -26.23
CA ALA A 210 -16.14 -53.25 -25.89
C ALA A 210 -16.42 -54.14 -27.12
N ILE A 211 -16.28 -53.62 -28.34
CA ILE A 211 -16.60 -54.35 -29.57
C ILE A 211 -15.49 -54.17 -30.62
N PHE A 212 -14.58 -55.13 -30.69
CA PHE A 212 -14.16 -55.81 -31.93
C PHE A 212 -13.12 -56.91 -31.63
N LYS A 213 -13.52 -58.17 -31.78
CA LYS A 213 -12.57 -59.30 -31.81
C LYS A 213 -11.76 -59.26 -33.11
N GLN A 214 -10.49 -59.66 -32.99
CA GLN A 214 -9.45 -59.78 -34.01
C GLN A 214 -9.92 -59.93 -35.48
N ARG A 215 -9.36 -59.09 -36.36
CA ARG A 215 -9.02 -59.48 -37.74
C ARG A 215 -7.63 -58.93 -38.09
N PRO A 216 -6.73 -59.74 -38.68
CA PRO A 216 -5.48 -59.22 -39.23
C PRO A 216 -5.77 -58.40 -40.49
N LEU A 217 -5.10 -57.26 -40.65
CA LEU A 217 -5.28 -56.36 -41.78
C LEU A 217 -4.18 -56.61 -42.81
N GLU A 218 -4.55 -57.14 -43.97
CA GLU A 218 -3.61 -57.38 -45.08
C GLU A 218 -3.04 -56.06 -45.64
N GLN A 219 -1.78 -56.11 -46.04
CA GLN A 219 -1.02 -54.96 -46.50
C GLN A 219 -1.16 -54.78 -48.03
N LYS A 220 -1.98 -53.82 -48.47
CA LYS A 220 -2.01 -53.36 -49.87
C LYS A 220 -1.48 -51.94 -50.03
N TYR A 221 -0.30 -51.83 -50.63
CA TYR A 221 0.30 -50.56 -51.05
C TYR A 221 -0.06 -50.23 -52.50
N SER A 222 -0.66 -49.06 -52.72
CA SER A 222 -0.74 -48.38 -54.02
C SER A 222 -0.89 -46.88 -53.80
N GLY A 223 -0.20 -45.99 -54.52
CA GLY A 223 0.74 -46.27 -55.60
C GLY A 223 1.23 -45.02 -56.35
N TRP A 224 1.48 -43.91 -55.64
CA TRP A 224 1.87 -42.64 -56.29
C TRP A 224 2.73 -41.76 -55.36
N LEU A 225 4.07 -41.95 -55.39
CA LEU A 225 5.11 -40.93 -55.06
C LEU A 225 6.54 -41.53 -55.11
N SER A 226 6.91 -42.09 -56.26
CA SER A 226 8.26 -42.64 -56.50
C SER A 226 9.24 -41.55 -56.96
N LEU A 227 9.57 -40.57 -56.10
CA LEU A 227 10.68 -39.62 -56.33
C LEU A 227 11.02 -38.78 -55.08
N TRP A 228 11.77 -39.35 -54.12
CA TRP A 228 12.77 -38.67 -53.27
C TRP A 228 13.60 -39.70 -52.50
N LYS A 229 14.83 -39.33 -52.10
CA LYS A 229 15.81 -40.27 -51.55
C LYS A 229 15.47 -40.73 -50.11
N LYS A 230 15.82 -41.98 -49.81
CA LYS A 230 16.02 -42.51 -48.45
C LYS A 230 17.28 -41.82 -47.85
N ASP A 231 17.49 -41.70 -46.54
CA ASP A 231 17.14 -42.65 -45.47
C ASP A 231 16.50 -42.09 -44.18
N GLU A 232 16.44 -40.78 -43.94
CA GLU A 232 16.10 -40.25 -42.60
C GLU A 232 14.63 -40.42 -42.14
N ARG A 233 13.68 -40.74 -43.03
CA ARG A 233 12.25 -40.84 -42.65
C ARG A 233 11.89 -42.06 -41.78
N ASN A 234 12.75 -43.08 -41.69
CA ASN A 234 12.41 -44.34 -41.01
C ASN A 234 12.49 -44.29 -39.47
N ALA A 235 13.27 -43.38 -38.89
CA ALA A 235 13.39 -43.22 -37.43
C ALA A 235 12.19 -42.50 -36.78
N LEU A 236 11.45 -41.71 -37.57
CA LEU A 236 10.28 -40.95 -37.11
C LEU A 236 9.00 -41.79 -37.14
N ILE A 237 8.80 -42.57 -38.21
CA ILE A 237 7.64 -43.47 -38.36
C ILE A 237 7.66 -44.59 -37.31
N SER A 238 8.84 -45.14 -36.99
CA SER A 238 9.01 -46.16 -35.94
C SER A 238 8.76 -45.62 -34.52
N LYS A 239 9.10 -44.35 -34.24
CA LYS A 239 8.66 -43.67 -33.01
C LYS A 239 7.15 -43.46 -32.97
N PHE A 240 6.51 -43.20 -34.12
CA PHE A 240 5.08 -42.88 -34.20
C PHE A 240 4.17 -44.09 -33.89
N LEU A 241 4.53 -45.29 -34.38
CA LEU A 241 3.84 -46.54 -34.02
C LEU A 241 3.78 -46.76 -32.50
N ARG A 242 4.88 -46.47 -31.80
CA ARG A 242 5.02 -46.59 -30.35
C ARG A 242 4.07 -45.69 -29.54
N MET A 243 3.53 -44.63 -30.16
CA MET A 243 2.62 -43.70 -29.49
C MET A 243 1.17 -44.23 -29.49
N ASN A 244 0.77 -44.97 -30.53
CA ASN A 244 -0.47 -45.75 -30.50
C ASN A 244 -0.36 -46.94 -29.54
N GLU A 245 0.80 -47.60 -29.46
CA GLU A 245 1.04 -48.63 -28.42
C GLU A 245 0.89 -48.06 -27.01
N LEU A 246 1.44 -46.87 -26.72
CA LEU A 246 1.26 -46.20 -25.42
C LEU A 246 -0.20 -45.86 -25.12
N LYS A 247 -0.95 -45.39 -26.10
CA LYS A 247 -2.39 -45.11 -25.96
C LYS A 247 -3.17 -46.38 -25.60
N ASP A 248 -2.92 -47.47 -26.33
CA ASP A 248 -3.57 -48.75 -26.10
C ASP A 248 -3.13 -49.39 -24.78
N GLN A 249 -1.87 -49.25 -24.37
CA GLN A 249 -1.36 -49.69 -23.07
C GLN A 249 -1.95 -48.89 -21.90
N PHE A 250 -2.14 -47.58 -22.03
CA PHE A 250 -2.72 -46.76 -20.95
C PHE A 250 -4.21 -47.09 -20.74
N CYS A 251 -4.99 -47.13 -21.83
CA CYS A 251 -6.41 -47.49 -21.75
C CYS A 251 -6.64 -48.94 -21.29
N SER A 252 -5.72 -49.88 -21.59
CA SER A 252 -5.83 -51.29 -21.14
C SER A 252 -5.25 -51.58 -19.75
N SER A 253 -4.40 -50.72 -19.18
CA SER A 253 -3.82 -50.94 -17.84
C SER A 253 -4.57 -50.23 -16.71
N TRP A 254 -5.15 -49.05 -16.96
CA TRP A 254 -5.93 -48.30 -15.95
C TRP A 254 -7.45 -48.49 -16.08
N LEU A 255 -7.94 -48.96 -17.23
CA LEU A 255 -9.37 -49.10 -17.53
C LEU A 255 -9.69 -50.45 -18.23
N ALA A 256 -8.96 -51.51 -17.86
CA ALA A 256 -9.35 -52.89 -18.19
C ALA A 256 -10.80 -53.17 -17.73
N PRO A 257 -11.56 -54.04 -18.44
CA PRO A 257 -12.82 -54.53 -17.91
C PRO A 257 -12.57 -55.20 -16.56
N VAL A 258 -13.26 -54.73 -15.53
CA VAL A 258 -13.26 -55.37 -14.20
C VAL A 258 -13.93 -56.75 -14.36
N GLY A 259 -13.45 -57.74 -13.60
CA GLY A 259 -13.95 -59.11 -13.63
C GLY A 259 -15.46 -59.23 -13.52
N SER A 260 -15.99 -60.35 -14.02
CA SER A 260 -17.43 -60.59 -14.15
C SER A 260 -18.19 -60.29 -12.86
N ALA A 261 -19.44 -59.84 -13.01
CA ALA A 261 -20.32 -59.58 -11.88
C ALA A 261 -20.57 -60.83 -11.00
N SER A 262 -20.15 -62.04 -11.41
CA SER A 262 -20.03 -63.22 -10.54
C SER A 262 -19.17 -62.99 -9.30
N ASP A 263 -18.11 -62.18 -9.42
CA ASP A 263 -16.94 -62.23 -8.53
C ASP A 263 -17.11 -61.39 -7.23
N TYR A 264 -18.24 -60.68 -7.11
CA TYR A 264 -18.51 -59.75 -6.00
C TYR A 264 -19.64 -60.22 -5.06
N PRO A 265 -19.54 -59.95 -3.74
CA PRO A 265 -20.57 -60.30 -2.77
C PRO A 265 -21.95 -59.74 -3.10
N LEU A 266 -23.01 -60.47 -2.72
CA LEU A 266 -24.40 -60.18 -3.08
C LEU A 266 -24.86 -58.77 -2.63
N LEU A 267 -24.40 -58.31 -1.46
CA LEU A 267 -24.67 -56.96 -0.96
C LEU A 267 -23.95 -55.87 -1.78
N SER A 268 -22.75 -56.15 -2.30
CA SER A 268 -22.02 -55.26 -3.21
C SER A 268 -22.74 -55.11 -4.56
N LYS A 269 -23.31 -56.20 -5.10
CA LYS A 269 -24.14 -56.16 -6.33
C LYS A 269 -25.30 -55.18 -6.17
N TRP A 270 -26.04 -55.30 -5.07
CA TRP A 270 -27.22 -54.47 -4.82
C TRP A 270 -26.90 -53.01 -4.52
N VAL A 271 -25.87 -52.74 -3.70
CA VAL A 271 -25.54 -51.38 -3.23
C VAL A 271 -24.74 -50.56 -4.25
N ILE A 272 -23.92 -51.19 -5.09
CA ILE A 272 -23.03 -50.48 -6.04
C ILE A 272 -23.59 -50.50 -7.47
N TYR A 273 -24.25 -51.59 -7.88
CA TYR A 273 -24.63 -51.81 -9.28
C TYR A 273 -26.15 -51.90 -9.52
N GLY A 274 -26.96 -52.11 -8.48
CA GLY A 274 -28.42 -51.93 -8.52
C GLY A 274 -29.21 -52.96 -9.35
N GLU A 275 -28.60 -54.09 -9.71
CA GLU A 275 -29.23 -55.08 -10.59
C GLU A 275 -30.34 -55.89 -9.90
N GLY A 276 -31.51 -55.89 -10.54
CA GLY A 276 -32.54 -56.92 -10.39
C GLY A 276 -32.78 -57.62 -11.73
N ALA A 277 -32.15 -58.79 -11.92
CA ALA A 277 -32.43 -59.75 -13.00
C ALA A 277 -32.52 -59.18 -14.44
N GLY A 278 -31.37 -58.82 -15.03
CA GLY A 278 -31.25 -58.56 -16.47
C GLY A 278 -29.79 -58.73 -16.91
N SER A 279 -29.54 -59.35 -18.07
CA SER A 279 -28.18 -59.72 -18.51
C SER A 279 -27.52 -58.65 -19.39
N SER A 280 -26.40 -58.11 -18.94
CA SER A 280 -25.37 -57.52 -19.81
C SER A 280 -23.97 -57.82 -19.24
N ASP A 281 -23.24 -58.72 -19.90
CA ASP A 281 -21.87 -59.04 -19.50
C ASP A 281 -20.91 -57.89 -19.86
N GLU A 282 -19.96 -57.63 -18.96
CA GLU A 282 -18.92 -56.58 -18.98
C GLU A 282 -19.39 -55.12 -18.75
N ILE A 283 -18.77 -54.47 -17.74
CA ILE A 283 -19.11 -53.12 -17.27
C ILE A 283 -18.32 -52.05 -18.05
N SER A 284 -19.00 -51.03 -18.60
CA SER A 284 -18.31 -49.90 -19.23
C SER A 284 -17.47 -49.11 -18.21
N PRO A 285 -16.15 -48.88 -18.45
CA PRO A 285 -15.26 -48.21 -17.49
C PRO A 285 -15.70 -46.79 -17.08
N LEU A 286 -16.52 -46.15 -17.91
CA LEU A 286 -17.09 -44.82 -17.66
C LEU A 286 -17.91 -44.75 -16.36
N TYR A 287 -18.70 -45.77 -16.06
CA TYR A 287 -19.52 -45.82 -14.84
C TYR A 287 -18.67 -46.11 -13.60
N SER A 288 -17.60 -46.90 -13.73
CA SER A 288 -16.64 -47.15 -12.64
C SER A 288 -15.91 -45.86 -12.22
N LEU A 289 -15.46 -45.07 -13.20
CA LEU A 289 -14.85 -43.77 -12.96
C LEU A 289 -15.82 -42.80 -12.28
N TRP A 290 -17.06 -42.72 -12.77
CA TRP A 290 -18.12 -41.89 -12.19
C TRP A 290 -18.42 -42.27 -10.73
N ALA A 291 -18.66 -43.56 -10.46
CA ALA A 291 -18.97 -44.07 -9.12
C ALA A 291 -17.82 -43.80 -8.13
N THR A 292 -16.57 -43.93 -8.56
CA THR A 292 -15.38 -43.67 -7.73
C THR A 292 -15.35 -42.22 -7.22
N PHE A 293 -15.57 -41.23 -8.10
CA PHE A 293 -15.58 -39.82 -7.68
C PHE A 293 -16.81 -39.44 -6.84
N VAL A 294 -17.97 -40.05 -7.10
CA VAL A 294 -19.18 -39.87 -6.28
C VAL A 294 -18.96 -40.46 -4.87
N GLY A 295 -18.35 -41.64 -4.76
CA GLY A 295 -17.98 -42.27 -3.49
C GLY A 295 -16.98 -41.44 -2.68
N LEU A 296 -15.95 -40.89 -3.33
CA LEU A 296 -14.99 -39.97 -2.69
C LEU A 296 -15.65 -38.68 -2.18
N TYR A 297 -16.62 -38.12 -2.92
CA TYR A 297 -17.41 -36.98 -2.44
C TYR A 297 -18.21 -37.34 -1.18
N ILE A 298 -18.91 -38.48 -1.19
CA ILE A 298 -19.74 -38.95 -0.07
C ILE A 298 -18.87 -39.20 1.17
N ALA A 299 -17.77 -39.93 1.05
CA ALA A 299 -16.87 -40.21 2.16
C ALA A 299 -16.33 -38.93 2.81
N ASN A 300 -15.87 -37.97 1.98
CA ASN A 300 -15.35 -36.68 2.46
C ASN A 300 -16.45 -35.84 3.14
N TYR A 301 -17.67 -35.81 2.59
CA TYR A 301 -18.81 -35.12 3.19
C TYR A 301 -19.22 -35.70 4.55
N VAL A 302 -19.25 -37.03 4.67
CA VAL A 302 -19.53 -37.73 5.94
C VAL A 302 -18.44 -37.43 6.95
N VAL A 303 -17.15 -37.45 6.57
CA VAL A 303 -16.03 -37.12 7.46
C VAL A 303 -16.10 -35.66 7.93
N GLU A 304 -16.31 -34.68 7.04
CA GLU A 304 -16.45 -33.24 7.39
C GLU A 304 -17.54 -33.00 8.45
N ARG A 305 -18.64 -33.77 8.40
CA ARG A 305 -19.83 -33.54 9.24
C ARG A 305 -19.98 -34.48 10.45
N SER A 306 -19.27 -35.59 10.49
CA SER A 306 -19.21 -36.49 11.65
C SER A 306 -18.10 -36.11 12.63
N THR A 307 -16.93 -35.68 12.15
CA THR A 307 -15.71 -35.42 12.97
C THR A 307 -15.74 -34.13 13.82
N GLY A 308 -16.92 -33.63 14.19
CA GLY A 308 -17.11 -32.39 14.96
C GLY A 308 -16.44 -32.36 16.34
N TRP A 309 -15.94 -33.50 16.84
CA TRP A 309 -15.09 -33.62 18.03
C TRP A 309 -13.80 -32.80 17.95
N ALA A 310 -13.26 -32.58 16.74
CA ALA A 310 -12.06 -31.76 16.54
C ALA A 310 -12.29 -30.24 16.68
N LEU A 311 -13.55 -29.77 16.64
CA LEU A 311 -13.91 -28.35 16.56
C LEU A 311 -14.41 -27.74 17.88
N THR A 312 -14.34 -28.47 19.00
CA THR A 312 -14.81 -28.00 20.32
C THR A 312 -13.70 -27.50 21.25
N HIS A 313 -12.49 -27.24 20.74
CA HIS A 313 -11.47 -26.52 21.51
C HIS A 313 -11.73 -25.01 21.47
N PRO A 314 -11.71 -24.30 22.63
CA PRO A 314 -11.66 -22.85 22.63
C PRO A 314 -10.32 -22.36 22.03
N LEU A 315 -10.27 -21.08 21.64
CA LEU A 315 -9.08 -20.41 21.08
C LEU A 315 -7.79 -20.85 21.77
N SER A 316 -6.78 -21.24 20.98
CA SER A 316 -5.50 -21.68 21.53
C SER A 316 -4.91 -20.60 22.44
N ILE A 317 -4.17 -21.01 23.48
CA ILE A 317 -3.58 -20.06 24.44
C ILE A 317 -2.68 -19.05 23.71
N GLU A 318 -1.98 -19.46 22.65
CA GLU A 318 -1.22 -18.57 21.79
C GLU A 318 -2.08 -17.56 21.02
N GLU A 319 -3.21 -17.97 20.43
CA GLU A 319 -4.11 -17.04 19.72
C GLU A 319 -4.80 -16.08 20.69
N TYR A 320 -5.25 -16.55 21.86
CA TYR A 320 -5.78 -15.68 22.90
C TYR A 320 -4.71 -14.68 23.38
N GLN A 321 -3.47 -15.12 23.60
CA GLN A 321 -2.36 -14.22 23.93
C GLN A 321 -2.00 -13.27 22.79
N ARG A 322 -2.07 -13.69 21.52
CA ARG A 322 -1.87 -12.82 20.34
C ARG A 322 -2.95 -11.76 20.23
N LEU A 323 -4.22 -12.12 20.46
CA LEU A 323 -5.35 -11.19 20.49
C LEU A 323 -5.23 -10.21 21.66
N LYS A 324 -4.89 -10.68 22.87
CA LYS A 324 -4.63 -9.82 24.03
C LYS A 324 -3.44 -8.88 23.80
N LYS A 325 -2.33 -9.37 23.22
CA LYS A 325 -1.17 -8.54 22.82
C LYS A 325 -1.54 -7.50 21.75
N LYS A 326 -2.42 -7.83 20.81
CA LYS A 326 -3.00 -6.86 19.86
C LYS A 326 -3.89 -5.81 20.54
N GLN A 327 -4.66 -6.18 21.56
CA GLN A 327 -5.49 -5.24 22.33
C GLN A 327 -4.66 -4.32 23.26
N MET A 328 -3.43 -4.71 23.61
CA MET A 328 -2.52 -3.93 24.45
C MET A 328 -1.51 -3.05 23.68
N LYS A 329 -1.68 -2.89 22.36
CA LYS A 329 -0.93 -1.90 21.56
C LYS A 329 -1.91 -1.07 20.70
N PRO A 330 -1.57 0.19 20.36
CA PRO A 330 -2.37 1.01 19.45
C PRO A 330 -2.34 0.46 18.01
N ASN A 331 -3.42 0.70 17.28
CA ASN A 331 -3.60 0.30 15.88
C ASN A 331 -3.00 1.30 14.87
N PHE A 332 -1.84 1.88 15.17
CA PHE A 332 -1.19 2.87 14.32
C PHE A 332 -0.68 2.26 13.00
N LEU A 333 -0.72 3.05 11.93
CA LEU A 333 -0.11 2.74 10.64
C LEU A 333 1.28 3.40 10.53
N ASP A 334 2.19 2.76 9.82
CA ASP A 334 3.52 3.29 9.51
C ASP A 334 3.47 4.42 8.45
N MET A 335 4.56 5.21 8.42
CA MET A 335 4.82 6.25 7.41
C MET A 335 4.64 5.70 6.00
N VAL A 336 3.85 6.40 5.19
CA VAL A 336 3.54 6.08 3.78
C VAL A 336 4.83 5.79 3.03
N PRO A 337 4.95 4.63 2.35
CA PRO A 337 6.15 4.26 1.64
C PRO A 337 6.20 4.93 0.25
N TRP A 338 6.38 6.25 0.21
CA TRP A 338 6.36 7.08 -1.00
C TRP A 338 7.14 6.50 -2.21
N TYR A 339 8.28 5.85 -1.96
CA TYR A 339 9.13 5.20 -2.98
C TYR A 339 8.91 3.69 -3.19
N SER A 340 7.88 3.08 -2.58
CA SER A 340 7.79 1.62 -2.43
C SER A 340 6.34 1.09 -2.53
N GLY A 341 5.93 0.70 -3.74
CA GLY A 341 4.79 -0.20 -3.99
C GLY A 341 3.40 0.44 -3.88
N THR A 342 3.22 1.44 -3.00
CA THR A 342 2.06 2.34 -3.03
C THR A 342 2.04 3.24 -4.27
N SER A 343 3.01 3.12 -5.17
CA SER A 343 2.82 3.52 -6.57
C SER A 343 1.56 2.91 -7.17
N ALA A 344 1.09 1.73 -6.74
CA ALA A 344 -0.22 1.21 -7.14
C ALA A 344 -1.40 2.12 -6.74
N ASP A 345 -1.38 2.71 -5.54
CA ASP A 345 -2.42 3.66 -5.10
C ASP A 345 -2.16 5.10 -5.59
N LEU A 346 -0.90 5.49 -5.81
CA LEU A 346 -0.54 6.79 -6.37
C LEU A 346 -0.83 6.85 -7.88
N PHE A 347 -0.42 5.85 -8.67
CA PHE A 347 -0.82 5.70 -10.07
C PHE A 347 -2.32 5.58 -10.20
N LYS A 348 -3.00 4.89 -9.27
CA LYS A 348 -4.48 4.84 -9.23
C LYS A 348 -5.10 6.19 -8.89
N THR A 349 -4.50 7.00 -8.01
CA THR A 349 -4.98 8.37 -7.74
C THR A 349 -4.77 9.27 -8.97
N VAL A 350 -3.61 9.17 -9.64
CA VAL A 350 -3.29 9.86 -10.90
C VAL A 350 -4.16 9.36 -12.07
N PHE A 351 -4.52 8.07 -12.11
CA PHE A 351 -5.40 7.47 -13.10
C PHE A 351 -6.87 7.84 -12.85
N ASP A 352 -7.34 7.77 -11.61
CA ASP A 352 -8.68 8.24 -11.20
C ASP A 352 -8.81 9.75 -11.48
N LEU A 353 -7.73 10.54 -11.31
CA LEU A 353 -7.65 11.95 -11.70
C LEU A 353 -7.71 12.12 -13.22
N LEU A 354 -6.83 11.44 -13.98
CA LEU A 354 -6.80 11.49 -15.45
C LEU A 354 -8.15 11.10 -16.05
N VAL A 355 -8.74 9.99 -15.61
CA VAL A 355 -10.05 9.52 -16.05
C VAL A 355 -11.14 10.52 -15.67
N SER A 356 -11.12 11.08 -14.45
CA SER A 356 -12.12 12.08 -14.06
C SER A 356 -12.02 13.39 -14.84
N VAL A 357 -10.81 13.80 -15.23
CA VAL A 357 -10.59 15.02 -16.04
C VAL A 357 -10.93 14.77 -17.52
N THR A 358 -10.50 13.65 -18.09
CA THR A 358 -10.61 13.37 -19.55
C THR A 358 -11.91 12.69 -19.97
N VAL A 359 -12.56 11.91 -19.10
CA VAL A 359 -13.78 11.14 -19.44
C VAL A 359 -15.05 11.76 -18.84
N PHE A 360 -14.97 12.33 -17.64
CA PHE A 360 -16.14 12.81 -16.89
C PHE A 360 -16.31 14.34 -16.87
N VAL A 361 -15.48 15.08 -17.60
CA VAL A 361 -15.52 16.56 -17.69
C VAL A 361 -15.36 17.23 -16.32
N GLY A 362 -14.40 16.72 -15.54
CA GLY A 362 -13.99 17.26 -14.24
C GLY A 362 -14.66 16.60 -13.04
N ARG A 363 -14.02 16.70 -11.86
CA ARG A 363 -14.74 16.50 -10.60
C ARG A 363 -15.48 17.79 -10.26
N PHE A 364 -16.75 17.67 -9.87
CA PHE A 364 -17.51 18.79 -9.36
C PHE A 364 -16.88 19.31 -8.06
N ASP A 365 -16.50 20.59 -8.05
CA ASP A 365 -16.09 21.28 -6.82
C ASP A 365 -17.29 21.32 -5.85
N MET A 366 -17.12 20.71 -4.68
CA MET A 366 -18.19 20.63 -3.68
C MET A 366 -18.57 22.00 -3.10
N ARG A 367 -17.67 22.99 -3.11
CA ARG A 367 -17.98 24.39 -2.76
C ARG A 367 -18.93 24.99 -3.78
N MET A 368 -18.67 24.80 -5.09
CA MET A 368 -19.57 25.25 -6.15
C MET A 368 -20.94 24.56 -6.09
N MET A 369 -20.98 23.25 -5.83
CA MET A 369 -22.25 22.53 -5.62
C MET A 369 -23.01 23.10 -4.42
N GLN A 370 -22.33 23.35 -3.29
CA GLN A 370 -22.97 23.96 -2.12
C GLN A 370 -23.43 25.40 -2.34
N ALA A 371 -22.70 26.21 -3.11
CA ALA A 371 -23.10 27.56 -3.48
C ALA A 371 -24.32 27.56 -4.42
N ALA A 372 -24.37 26.62 -5.37
CA ALA A 372 -25.51 26.45 -6.27
C ALA A 372 -26.78 26.00 -5.54
N VAL A 373 -26.68 25.04 -4.60
CA VAL A 373 -27.82 24.61 -3.76
C VAL A 373 -28.31 25.76 -2.86
N LYS A 374 -27.39 26.52 -2.24
CA LYS A 374 -27.77 27.60 -1.33
C LYS A 374 -28.49 28.78 -2.00
N LYS A 375 -28.37 28.95 -3.33
CA LYS A 375 -29.17 29.93 -4.10
C LYS A 375 -30.68 29.62 -4.17
N VAL A 376 -31.13 28.51 -3.57
CA VAL A 376 -32.55 28.13 -3.49
C VAL A 376 -33.15 28.41 -2.09
N GLU A 377 -32.32 28.75 -1.10
CA GLU A 377 -32.72 29.02 0.28
C GLU A 377 -32.17 30.39 0.73
N ASP A 378 -32.95 31.45 0.50
CA ASP A 378 -32.59 32.81 0.89
C ASP A 378 -32.46 32.98 2.42
N GLY A 379 -31.42 33.69 2.87
CA GLY A 379 -31.43 34.35 4.18
C GLY A 379 -30.61 33.74 5.34
N VAL A 380 -29.43 33.14 5.10
CA VAL A 380 -28.50 32.79 6.21
C VAL A 380 -27.02 33.14 5.92
N GLU A 381 -26.58 34.35 6.23
CA GLU A 381 -25.14 34.70 6.25
C GLU A 381 -24.40 34.19 7.49
N GLN A 382 -25.13 33.83 8.56
CA GLN A 382 -24.58 33.52 9.88
C GLN A 382 -23.80 32.19 9.97
N ASP A 383 -23.79 31.38 8.91
CA ASP A 383 -23.27 29.99 8.89
C ASP A 383 -21.73 29.84 8.93
N LEU A 384 -21.01 30.92 8.61
CA LEU A 384 -19.56 30.94 8.39
C LEU A 384 -18.79 31.72 9.49
N LEU A 385 -19.51 32.49 10.31
CA LEU A 385 -18.96 33.35 11.35
C LEU A 385 -19.26 32.77 12.73
N TYR A 386 -18.21 32.57 13.53
CA TYR A 386 -18.30 31.99 14.87
C TYR A 386 -17.78 33.00 15.89
N ASP A 387 -18.69 33.66 16.61
CA ASP A 387 -18.42 34.76 17.54
C ASP A 387 -18.32 34.33 19.01
N HIS A 388 -18.46 33.03 19.28
CA HIS A 388 -18.73 32.51 20.62
C HIS A 388 -17.55 32.51 21.59
N PHE A 389 -16.35 32.89 21.13
CA PHE A 389 -15.17 33.10 21.97
C PHE A 389 -14.93 34.59 22.31
N SER A 390 -15.56 35.53 21.61
CA SER A 390 -15.32 36.99 21.71
C SER A 390 -15.41 37.60 23.12
N GLN A 391 -16.19 36.99 24.02
CA GLN A 391 -16.47 37.49 25.37
C GLN A 391 -15.56 36.89 26.47
N ARG A 392 -14.49 36.16 26.14
CA ARG A 392 -13.48 35.71 27.13
C ARG A 392 -12.47 36.83 27.39
N ASP A 393 -11.84 36.84 28.57
CA ASP A 393 -10.77 37.79 28.90
C ASP A 393 -9.35 37.24 28.66
N ASP A 394 -9.17 35.94 28.89
CA ASP A 394 -7.98 35.13 28.60
C ASP A 394 -8.44 34.01 27.65
N PHE A 395 -7.66 33.70 26.61
CA PHE A 395 -7.97 32.60 25.71
C PHE A 395 -6.75 31.89 25.14
N TRP A 396 -6.68 30.58 25.40
CA TRP A 396 -5.64 29.68 24.89
C TRP A 396 -6.15 28.89 23.68
N PHE A 397 -5.33 28.78 22.63
CA PHE A 397 -5.61 27.96 21.45
C PHE A 397 -4.35 27.33 20.86
N ASP A 398 -4.51 26.25 20.10
CA ASP A 398 -3.42 25.47 19.51
C ASP A 398 -3.53 25.43 17.97
N PHE A 399 -2.40 25.36 17.27
CA PHE A 399 -2.30 25.14 15.82
C PHE A 399 -1.35 23.99 15.48
N MET A 400 -1.77 23.16 14.53
CA MET A 400 -0.93 22.15 13.86
C MET A 400 -1.36 22.00 12.39
N ALA A 401 -0.50 21.45 11.54
CA ALA A 401 -0.87 21.02 10.19
C ALA A 401 -0.14 19.71 9.82
N ASP A 402 -0.55 19.08 8.72
CA ASP A 402 0.15 17.97 8.07
C ASP A 402 0.31 16.73 8.94
N THR A 403 -0.75 15.91 8.98
CA THR A 403 -0.86 14.75 9.86
C THR A 403 -1.37 13.50 9.12
N GLY A 404 -1.33 12.35 9.78
CA GLY A 404 -1.78 11.09 9.21
C GLY A 404 -0.76 10.35 8.33
N ASP A 405 0.46 10.85 8.11
CA ASP A 405 1.50 10.04 7.44
C ASP A 405 1.93 8.86 8.34
N GLY A 406 2.17 9.13 9.63
CA GLY A 406 2.49 8.10 10.62
C GLY A 406 1.63 8.21 11.85
N GLY A 407 0.99 7.10 12.24
CA GLY A 407 0.18 7.07 13.46
C GLY A 407 1.00 7.35 14.73
N ASN A 408 2.28 6.97 14.76
CA ASN A 408 3.20 7.28 15.87
C ASN A 408 3.47 8.79 16.02
N SER A 409 3.72 9.50 14.91
CA SER A 409 4.01 10.94 14.91
C SER A 409 2.75 11.76 15.16
N SER A 410 1.65 11.45 14.47
CA SER A 410 0.34 12.05 14.73
C SER A 410 -0.12 11.86 16.17
N TYR A 411 0.05 10.66 16.73
CA TYR A 411 -0.31 10.41 18.13
C TYR A 411 0.57 11.18 19.12
N SER A 412 1.85 11.39 18.81
CA SER A 412 2.75 12.14 19.69
C SER A 412 2.32 13.59 19.82
N VAL A 413 1.89 14.23 18.73
CA VAL A 413 1.35 15.60 18.75
C VAL A 413 -0.03 15.63 19.41
N ALA A 414 -0.95 14.72 19.02
CA ALA A 414 -2.28 14.65 19.61
C ALA A 414 -2.25 14.38 21.13
N ARG A 415 -1.33 13.53 21.63
CA ARG A 415 -1.13 13.28 23.08
C ARG A 415 -0.75 14.57 23.81
N LEU A 416 0.11 15.41 23.25
CA LEU A 416 0.48 16.70 23.84
C LEU A 416 -0.69 17.70 23.84
N LEU A 417 -1.40 17.82 22.72
CA LEU A 417 -2.60 18.65 22.59
C LEU A 417 -3.73 18.24 23.55
N ALA A 418 -3.80 16.96 23.92
CA ALA A 418 -4.83 16.45 24.84
C ALA A 418 -4.56 16.77 26.32
N GLN A 419 -3.29 16.95 26.75
CA GLN A 419 -2.94 17.10 28.17
C GLN A 419 -3.58 18.36 28.78
N PRO A 420 -4.14 18.32 30.01
CA PRO A 420 -4.74 19.50 30.66
C PRO A 420 -3.74 20.66 30.85
N SER A 421 -2.49 20.33 31.16
CA SER A 421 -1.34 21.24 31.20
C SER A 421 -0.10 20.53 30.65
N LEU A 422 0.86 21.30 30.13
CA LEU A 422 2.20 20.84 29.78
C LEU A 422 3.22 21.59 30.63
N HIS A 423 4.06 20.83 31.33
CA HIS A 423 5.10 21.36 32.22
C HIS A 423 6.44 21.30 31.49
N VAL A 424 6.87 22.43 30.95
CA VAL A 424 8.06 22.54 30.11
C VAL A 424 9.22 23.12 30.94
N PRO A 425 10.38 22.44 31.03
CA PRO A 425 11.57 23.04 31.65
C PRO A 425 12.10 24.17 30.77
N THR A 426 12.30 25.34 31.39
CA THR A 426 13.08 26.46 30.85
C THR A 426 14.45 26.49 31.55
N SER A 427 15.29 27.49 31.26
CA SER A 427 16.61 27.65 31.91
C SER A 427 16.52 27.81 33.43
N ASP A 428 15.49 28.53 33.91
CA ASP A 428 15.43 29.03 35.29
C ASP A 428 14.16 28.59 36.04
N SER A 429 13.17 28.01 35.35
CA SER A 429 11.89 27.59 35.93
C SER A 429 11.20 26.48 35.11
N VAL A 430 10.12 25.90 35.65
CA VAL A 430 9.20 25.02 34.89
C VAL A 430 7.96 25.82 34.51
N LEU A 431 7.80 26.09 33.21
CA LEU A 431 6.63 26.81 32.69
C LEU A 431 5.44 25.85 32.56
N SER A 432 4.28 26.24 33.08
CA SER A 432 3.05 25.45 33.05
C SER A 432 2.07 26.01 32.02
N LEU A 433 2.04 25.44 30.82
CA LEU A 433 1.19 25.89 29.73
C LEU A 433 -0.14 25.11 29.73
N PRO A 434 -1.30 25.75 29.99
CA PRO A 434 -2.60 25.08 29.96
C PRO A 434 -2.97 24.66 28.53
N ARG A 435 -3.94 23.74 28.40
CA ARG A 435 -4.46 23.27 27.11
C ARG A 435 -5.27 24.36 26.39
N GLY A 436 -5.16 24.44 25.06
CA GLY A 436 -6.05 25.28 24.27
C GLY A 436 -7.53 24.87 24.37
N ASN A 437 -8.43 25.85 24.45
CA ASN A 437 -9.88 25.67 24.31
C ASN A 437 -10.30 25.50 22.83
N LEU A 438 -9.42 25.90 21.90
CA LEU A 438 -9.60 25.78 20.45
C LEU A 438 -8.36 25.12 19.84
N LEU A 439 -8.58 24.19 18.92
CA LEU A 439 -7.56 23.58 18.07
C LEU A 439 -7.81 23.97 16.60
N LEU A 440 -6.81 24.53 15.96
CA LEU A 440 -6.78 24.87 14.54
C LEU A 440 -5.94 23.83 13.79
N ILE A 441 -6.52 23.17 12.78
CA ILE A 441 -5.78 22.21 11.95
C ILE A 441 -5.66 22.72 10.51
N GLY A 442 -4.43 23.04 10.11
CA GLY A 442 -4.06 23.70 8.86
C GLY A 442 -4.06 22.79 7.62
N GLY A 443 -4.99 21.84 7.53
CA GLY A 443 -5.07 20.91 6.40
C GLY A 443 -4.15 19.70 6.50
N ASP A 444 -4.22 18.91 5.43
CA ASP A 444 -3.47 17.68 5.17
C ASP A 444 -3.68 16.64 6.28
N LEU A 445 -4.91 16.11 6.33
CA LEU A 445 -5.38 15.31 7.45
C LEU A 445 -4.96 13.82 7.36
N ALA A 446 -4.85 13.26 6.15
CA ALA A 446 -4.61 11.81 5.98
C ALA A 446 -3.97 11.40 4.63
N TYR A 447 -2.64 11.28 4.62
CA TYR A 447 -1.85 10.79 3.48
C TYR A 447 -2.13 9.31 3.10
N PRO A 448 -1.85 8.89 1.85
CA PRO A 448 -1.43 9.72 0.70
C PRO A 448 -2.61 10.37 -0.05
N ASN A 449 -3.85 10.04 0.31
CA ASN A 449 -5.04 10.46 -0.44
C ASN A 449 -6.28 10.45 0.46
N PRO A 450 -7.31 11.24 0.14
CA PRO A 450 -8.54 11.27 0.92
C PRO A 450 -9.30 9.97 0.68
N SER A 451 -9.60 9.27 1.78
CA SER A 451 -10.46 8.09 1.78
C SER A 451 -10.94 7.81 3.19
N ALA A 452 -12.09 7.14 3.32
CA ALA A 452 -12.61 6.69 4.62
C ALA A 452 -11.58 5.91 5.44
N PHE A 453 -10.82 4.99 4.81
CA PHE A 453 -9.80 4.22 5.51
C PHE A 453 -8.66 5.09 6.03
N ASN A 454 -8.14 6.03 5.22
CA ASN A 454 -7.06 6.91 5.66
C ASN A 454 -7.57 7.86 6.77
N TYR A 455 -8.73 8.49 6.59
CA TYR A 455 -9.32 9.35 7.61
C TYR A 455 -9.58 8.61 8.93
N GLU A 456 -10.23 7.43 8.92
CA GLU A 456 -10.48 6.62 10.12
C GLU A 456 -9.18 6.18 10.81
N ARG A 457 -8.20 5.67 10.05
CA ARG A 457 -7.04 4.96 10.60
C ARG A 457 -5.81 5.82 10.84
N ARG A 458 -5.68 6.93 10.11
CA ARG A 458 -4.52 7.82 10.12
C ARG A 458 -4.81 9.15 10.81
N PHE A 459 -6.01 9.72 10.62
CA PHE A 459 -6.42 10.96 11.28
C PHE A 459 -7.19 10.72 12.58
N PHE A 460 -8.38 10.13 12.51
CA PHE A 460 -9.27 9.99 13.68
C PHE A 460 -8.67 9.09 14.78
N CYS A 461 -8.17 7.90 14.43
CA CYS A 461 -7.67 6.92 15.41
C CYS A 461 -6.59 7.47 16.38
N PRO A 462 -5.56 8.22 15.94
CA PRO A 462 -4.65 8.92 16.86
C PRO A 462 -5.35 9.91 17.81
N PHE A 463 -6.23 10.77 17.31
CA PHE A 463 -6.91 11.79 18.12
C PHE A 463 -7.90 11.15 19.12
N GLU A 464 -8.68 10.15 18.70
CA GLU A 464 -9.57 9.36 19.57
C GLU A 464 -8.84 8.59 20.69
N TYR A 465 -7.56 8.25 20.48
CA TYR A 465 -6.72 7.64 21.52
C TYR A 465 -6.04 8.68 22.43
N ALA A 466 -5.90 9.93 21.99
CA ALA A 466 -5.27 11.00 22.76
C ALA A 466 -6.30 11.72 23.65
N LEU A 467 -7.49 11.95 23.10
CA LEU A 467 -8.62 12.51 23.81
C LEU A 467 -9.86 11.76 23.34
N GLN A 468 -10.44 10.91 24.20
CA GLN A 468 -11.53 10.03 23.78
C GLN A 468 -12.81 10.80 23.38
N PRO A 469 -13.57 10.34 22.39
CA PRO A 469 -14.88 10.93 22.10
C PRO A 469 -15.90 10.69 23.23
N PRO A 470 -17.00 11.46 23.29
CA PRO A 470 -18.02 11.29 24.31
C PRO A 470 -18.64 9.88 24.31
N PRO A 471 -19.13 9.36 25.46
CA PRO A 471 -19.64 7.97 25.57
C PRO A 471 -20.78 7.59 24.62
N TRP A 472 -21.51 8.57 24.08
CA TRP A 472 -22.61 8.38 23.13
C TRP A 472 -22.20 8.49 21.65
N TYR A 473 -20.94 8.85 21.35
CA TYR A 473 -20.44 8.96 19.98
C TYR A 473 -20.44 7.60 19.27
N LYS A 474 -20.90 7.58 18.01
CA LYS A 474 -20.87 6.40 17.13
C LYS A 474 -20.01 6.73 15.90
N PRO A 475 -18.99 5.90 15.54
CA PRO A 475 -18.12 6.18 14.40
C PRO A 475 -18.85 6.37 13.06
N GLU A 476 -20.02 5.76 12.89
CA GLU A 476 -20.86 5.82 11.70
C GLU A 476 -21.83 7.02 11.67
N GLN A 477 -21.95 7.78 12.77
CA GLN A 477 -22.91 8.89 12.89
C GLN A 477 -22.51 10.09 12.03
N ILE A 478 -23.53 10.67 11.39
CA ILE A 478 -23.46 11.87 10.56
C ILE A 478 -24.49 12.84 11.16
N ALA A 479 -24.05 14.06 11.47
CA ALA A 479 -24.92 15.12 11.93
C ALA A 479 -25.70 15.69 10.74
N VAL A 480 -27.03 15.60 10.81
CA VAL A 480 -27.95 16.21 9.83
C VAL A 480 -27.91 17.73 9.99
N ASN A 481 -28.05 18.20 11.24
CA ASN A 481 -27.96 19.60 11.60
C ASN A 481 -26.75 19.81 12.52
N LYS A 482 -25.86 20.75 12.18
CA LYS A 482 -24.73 21.19 13.02
C LYS A 482 -24.94 22.61 13.56
N PRO A 483 -24.35 22.99 14.70
CA PRO A 483 -23.60 22.14 15.63
C PRO A 483 -24.53 21.19 16.40
N GLU A 484 -24.18 19.91 16.46
CA GLU A 484 -24.90 18.91 17.28
C GLU A 484 -24.42 19.05 18.73
N LEU A 485 -24.98 20.03 19.45
CA LEU A 485 -24.52 20.38 20.80
C LEU A 485 -24.63 19.19 21.78
N PRO A 486 -23.72 19.08 22.77
CA PRO A 486 -23.82 18.06 23.81
C PRO A 486 -25.11 18.23 24.62
N CYS A 487 -25.67 17.13 25.13
CA CYS A 487 -26.86 17.16 25.96
C CYS A 487 -26.65 18.07 27.19
N GLY A 488 -27.57 19.02 27.39
CA GLY A 488 -27.49 20.06 28.44
C GLY A 488 -27.13 21.46 27.92
N PHE A 489 -26.60 21.60 26.70
CA PHE A 489 -26.26 22.90 26.10
C PHE A 489 -27.27 23.30 25.01
N LEU A 490 -27.86 24.49 25.15
CA LEU A 490 -28.78 25.08 24.17
C LEU A 490 -28.07 25.98 23.14
N GLU A 491 -26.89 26.49 23.48
CA GLU A 491 -26.14 27.49 22.71
C GLU A 491 -24.65 27.14 22.70
N LEU A 492 -23.96 27.33 21.57
CA LEU A 492 -22.52 27.08 21.45
C LEU A 492 -21.68 27.95 22.40
N LYS A 493 -22.17 29.15 22.73
CA LYS A 493 -21.55 30.08 23.70
C LYS A 493 -21.42 29.52 25.12
N ARG A 494 -22.19 28.49 25.48
CA ARG A 494 -22.17 27.86 26.81
C ARG A 494 -21.27 26.62 26.90
N TYR A 495 -20.66 26.17 25.80
CA TYR A 495 -19.82 24.97 25.79
C TYR A 495 -18.33 25.29 26.03
N ASP A 496 -17.86 25.05 27.25
CA ASP A 496 -16.48 25.30 27.69
C ASP A 496 -15.45 24.22 27.27
N GLY A 497 -15.91 23.09 26.74
CA GLY A 497 -15.02 22.02 26.30
C GLY A 497 -14.23 22.38 25.04
N PRO A 498 -13.11 21.68 24.77
CA PRO A 498 -12.24 21.99 23.64
C PRO A 498 -12.95 21.77 22.31
N GLN A 499 -12.72 22.69 21.38
CA GLN A 499 -13.31 22.70 20.03
C GLN A 499 -12.20 22.56 18.99
N ALA A 500 -12.55 22.11 17.78
CA ALA A 500 -11.64 22.02 16.64
C ALA A 500 -12.25 22.66 15.39
N PHE A 501 -11.43 23.45 14.69
CA PHE A 501 -11.73 24.05 13.39
C PHE A 501 -10.59 23.74 12.41
N ILE A 502 -10.94 23.37 11.19
CA ILE A 502 -10.07 22.64 10.28
C ILE A 502 -10.30 23.16 8.86
N ILE A 503 -9.21 23.46 8.13
CA ILE A 503 -9.26 23.70 6.67
C ILE A 503 -8.77 22.44 5.93
N PRO A 504 -9.09 22.24 4.65
CA PRO A 504 -8.53 21.16 3.85
C PRO A 504 -7.14 21.50 3.31
N GLY A 505 -6.27 20.50 3.23
CA GLY A 505 -5.00 20.55 2.50
C GLY A 505 -5.09 20.03 1.06
N ASN A 506 -3.98 20.05 0.33
CA ASN A 506 -3.93 19.56 -1.04
C ASN A 506 -4.18 18.03 -1.10
N HIS A 507 -3.72 17.26 -0.10
CA HIS A 507 -4.03 15.83 0.03
C HIS A 507 -5.49 15.53 0.45
N ASP A 508 -6.24 16.51 0.94
CA ASP A 508 -7.69 16.36 1.22
C ASP A 508 -8.55 16.62 -0.03
N TRP A 509 -8.00 17.33 -1.02
CA TRP A 509 -8.70 17.73 -2.24
C TRP A 509 -8.65 16.70 -3.38
N PHE A 510 -7.81 15.66 -3.31
CA PHE A 510 -7.68 14.66 -4.39
C PHE A 510 -8.93 13.80 -4.67
N ASP A 511 -10.03 13.91 -3.91
CA ASP A 511 -11.34 13.33 -4.27
C ASP A 511 -12.43 14.39 -4.63
N GLY A 512 -12.06 15.67 -4.69
CA GLY A 512 -13.00 16.78 -4.84
C GLY A 512 -13.62 17.25 -3.51
N LEU A 513 -12.87 17.17 -2.41
CA LEU A 513 -13.27 17.55 -1.04
C LEU A 513 -14.39 16.67 -0.42
N HIS A 514 -14.85 15.63 -1.11
CA HIS A 514 -15.98 14.81 -0.67
C HIS A 514 -15.71 14.08 0.66
N THR A 515 -14.53 13.48 0.84
CA THR A 515 -14.17 12.83 2.12
C THR A 515 -14.05 13.86 3.24
N PHE A 516 -13.43 15.02 2.99
CA PHE A 516 -13.32 16.10 3.96
C PHE A 516 -14.72 16.55 4.44
N MET A 517 -15.64 16.86 3.52
CA MET A 517 -17.00 17.26 3.88
C MET A 517 -17.69 16.22 4.76
N ARG A 518 -17.60 14.93 4.39
CA ARG A 518 -18.20 13.82 5.16
C ARG A 518 -17.62 13.68 6.58
N TYR A 519 -16.31 13.84 6.75
CA TYR A 519 -15.65 13.55 8.02
C TYR A 519 -15.48 14.78 8.92
N ILE A 520 -15.38 15.98 8.36
CA ILE A 520 -15.14 17.22 9.11
C ILE A 520 -16.43 18.02 9.22
N CYS A 521 -17.04 18.40 8.09
CA CYS A 521 -18.25 19.21 8.07
C CYS A 521 -19.51 18.46 8.53
N HIS A 522 -19.51 17.12 8.50
CA HIS A 522 -20.65 16.28 8.87
C HIS A 522 -20.47 15.39 10.12
N LYS A 523 -19.27 15.29 10.72
CA LYS A 523 -19.10 14.71 12.07
C LYS A 523 -18.97 15.79 13.12
N SER A 524 -19.55 15.57 14.29
CA SER A 524 -19.58 16.54 15.39
C SER A 524 -18.36 16.46 16.32
N TRP A 525 -17.53 15.42 16.20
CA TRP A 525 -16.43 15.14 17.13
C TRP A 525 -15.22 14.53 16.41
N LEU A 526 -14.03 15.05 16.72
CA LEU A 526 -12.71 14.47 16.43
C LEU A 526 -12.12 14.06 17.78
N GLY A 527 -12.21 12.78 18.15
CA GLY A 527 -11.98 12.40 19.55
C GLY A 527 -12.85 13.25 20.49
N GLY A 528 -12.28 13.77 21.57
CA GLY A 528 -12.97 14.66 22.52
C GLY A 528 -12.98 16.14 22.13
N TRP A 529 -12.48 16.53 20.96
CA TRP A 529 -12.63 17.88 20.41
C TRP A 529 -13.95 18.01 19.64
N PHE A 530 -14.74 19.03 19.97
CA PHE A 530 -16.02 19.31 19.30
C PHE A 530 -15.81 20.04 17.98
N MET A 531 -16.43 19.58 16.89
CA MET A 531 -16.31 20.18 15.55
C MET A 531 -17.61 20.86 15.12
N PRO A 532 -17.84 22.15 15.45
CA PRO A 532 -19.07 22.85 15.08
C PRO A 532 -19.15 23.22 13.59
N GLN A 533 -18.01 23.27 12.86
CA GLN A 533 -17.95 23.80 11.49
C GLN A 533 -18.85 23.08 10.48
N ARG A 534 -19.47 23.86 9.58
CA ARG A 534 -20.34 23.40 8.48
C ARG A 534 -19.68 23.41 7.09
N LYS A 535 -18.53 24.09 6.94
CA LYS A 535 -17.85 24.41 5.68
C LYS A 535 -16.33 24.19 5.80
N SER A 536 -15.63 24.22 4.66
CA SER A 536 -14.16 24.06 4.59
C SER A 536 -13.37 25.34 4.89
N TYR A 537 -14.02 26.50 4.80
CA TYR A 537 -13.50 27.80 5.22
C TYR A 537 -14.41 28.42 6.31
N PHE A 538 -13.86 29.31 7.14
CA PHE A 538 -14.57 29.90 8.28
C PHE A 538 -13.91 31.19 8.77
N ALA A 539 -14.66 32.00 9.52
CA ALA A 539 -14.15 33.11 10.31
C ALA A 539 -14.48 32.93 11.81
N LEU A 540 -13.48 33.05 12.68
CA LEU A 540 -13.65 33.10 14.13
C LEU A 540 -13.41 34.52 14.63
N GLN A 541 -14.26 34.99 15.54
CA GLN A 541 -13.98 36.17 16.37
C GLN A 541 -13.54 35.70 17.76
N LEU A 542 -12.29 35.99 18.11
CA LEU A 542 -11.66 35.69 19.39
C LEU A 542 -11.73 36.94 20.30
N PRO A 543 -11.29 36.85 21.56
CA PRO A 543 -11.18 38.00 22.46
C PRO A 543 -10.35 39.17 21.95
N LYS A 544 -10.55 40.33 22.59
CA LYS A 544 -9.65 41.50 22.52
C LYS A 544 -9.36 41.98 21.08
N GLY A 545 -10.32 41.81 20.16
CA GLY A 545 -10.20 42.24 18.76
C GLY A 545 -9.41 41.29 17.85
N TRP A 546 -9.13 40.06 18.28
CA TRP A 546 -8.46 39.05 17.46
C TRP A 546 -9.45 38.27 16.57
N TRP A 547 -9.03 37.99 15.34
CA TRP A 547 -9.79 37.19 14.38
C TRP A 547 -8.95 36.07 13.77
N VAL A 548 -9.58 34.95 13.39
CA VAL A 548 -8.93 33.88 12.61
C VAL A 548 -9.74 33.61 11.34
N PHE A 549 -9.09 33.75 10.18
CA PHE A 549 -9.67 33.38 8.88
C PHE A 549 -9.03 32.09 8.37
N GLY A 550 -9.79 30.99 8.38
CA GLY A 550 -9.41 29.74 7.76
C GLY A 550 -9.82 29.73 6.30
N LEU A 551 -8.83 29.69 5.38
CA LEU A 551 -9.03 29.79 3.93
C LEU A 551 -8.85 28.43 3.23
N ASP A 552 -9.71 28.14 2.25
CA ASP A 552 -9.66 26.92 1.45
C ASP A 552 -9.13 27.20 0.03
N LEU A 553 -7.84 26.91 -0.19
CA LEU A 553 -7.12 27.23 -1.44
C LEU A 553 -7.34 26.21 -2.58
N ALA A 554 -7.93 25.05 -2.29
CA ALA A 554 -8.00 23.89 -3.20
C ALA A 554 -6.65 23.55 -3.87
N LEU A 555 -6.70 22.83 -5.01
CA LEU A 555 -5.53 22.49 -5.84
C LEU A 555 -5.09 23.63 -6.78
N HIS A 556 -5.61 24.85 -6.56
CA HIS A 556 -5.30 26.05 -7.36
C HIS A 556 -4.57 27.12 -6.55
N CYS A 557 -4.24 26.84 -5.29
CA CYS A 557 -3.41 27.69 -4.43
C CYS A 557 -3.96 29.12 -4.25
N ASP A 558 -5.29 29.29 -4.34
CA ASP A 558 -5.97 30.58 -4.17
C ASP A 558 -7.45 30.41 -3.77
N ILE A 559 -8.05 31.44 -3.19
CA ILE A 559 -9.47 31.43 -2.80
C ILE A 559 -10.40 31.74 -3.97
N ASP A 560 -11.57 31.09 -3.98
CA ASP A 560 -12.62 31.35 -4.98
C ASP A 560 -13.37 32.68 -4.73
N VAL A 561 -14.22 33.07 -5.69
CA VAL A 561 -14.96 34.35 -5.65
C VAL A 561 -15.95 34.42 -4.48
N TYR A 562 -16.56 33.30 -4.05
CA TYR A 562 -17.51 33.29 -2.93
C TYR A 562 -16.79 33.45 -1.59
N GLN A 563 -15.64 32.76 -1.42
CA GLN A 563 -14.75 33.00 -0.30
C GLN A 563 -14.26 34.45 -0.28
N PHE A 564 -13.79 34.98 -1.41
CA PHE A 564 -13.32 36.36 -1.50
C PHE A 564 -14.43 37.34 -1.10
N SER A 565 -15.64 37.24 -1.67
CA SER A 565 -16.77 38.12 -1.32
C SER A 565 -17.04 38.10 0.19
N PHE A 566 -17.23 36.92 0.77
CA PHE A 566 -17.50 36.73 2.20
C PHE A 566 -16.46 37.37 3.11
N PHE A 567 -15.16 37.08 2.91
CA PHE A 567 -14.12 37.68 3.74
C PHE A 567 -13.98 39.19 3.47
N SER A 568 -14.14 39.63 2.23
CA SER A 568 -14.03 41.06 1.85
C SER A 568 -15.16 41.92 2.43
N GLU A 569 -16.36 41.35 2.58
CA GLU A 569 -17.53 41.97 3.21
C GLU A 569 -17.41 41.95 4.73
N LEU A 570 -16.97 40.83 5.32
CA LEU A 570 -16.70 40.72 6.75
C LEU A 570 -15.67 41.76 7.22
N VAL A 571 -14.60 41.96 6.43
CA VAL A 571 -13.51 42.92 6.67
C VAL A 571 -13.92 44.39 6.50
N LYS A 572 -15.03 44.65 5.78
CA LYS A 572 -15.65 45.98 5.66
C LYS A 572 -16.72 46.25 6.73
N ASN A 573 -17.48 45.21 7.13
CA ASN A 573 -18.73 45.37 7.86
C ASN A 573 -18.64 44.98 9.35
N LYS A 574 -17.60 44.24 9.78
CA LYS A 574 -17.49 43.72 11.16
C LYS A 574 -16.10 43.75 11.79
N VAL A 575 -15.03 43.64 11.00
CA VAL A 575 -13.65 43.77 11.53
C VAL A 575 -13.33 45.27 11.67
N ALA A 576 -13.01 45.71 12.89
CA ALA A 576 -12.67 47.10 13.19
C ALA A 576 -11.28 47.50 12.62
N ASP A 577 -10.97 48.79 12.59
CA ASP A 577 -9.67 49.27 12.12
C ASP A 577 -8.51 48.93 13.08
N ASP A 578 -8.80 48.73 14.38
CA ASP A 578 -7.85 48.31 15.44
C ASP A 578 -7.89 46.79 15.74
N ASP A 579 -8.71 46.03 15.01
CA ASP A 579 -8.75 44.56 15.09
C ASP A 579 -7.53 43.92 14.41
N SER A 580 -7.09 42.78 14.94
CA SER A 580 -5.93 42.03 14.47
C SER A 580 -6.32 40.66 13.93
N VAL A 581 -5.90 40.35 12.71
CA VAL A 581 -6.31 39.15 11.96
C VAL A 581 -5.15 38.16 11.83
N ILE A 582 -5.45 36.89 12.10
CA ILE A 582 -4.61 35.73 11.80
C ILE A 582 -5.18 35.06 10.55
N ILE A 583 -4.37 34.91 9.51
CA ILE A 583 -4.75 34.14 8.31
C ILE A 583 -4.15 32.75 8.38
N MET A 584 -4.99 31.75 8.13
CA MET A 584 -4.66 30.34 8.16
C MET A 584 -4.89 29.75 6.77
N THR A 585 -3.81 29.44 6.05
CA THR A 585 -3.83 28.71 4.77
C THR A 585 -3.19 27.34 4.97
N HIS A 586 -3.52 26.32 4.17
CA HIS A 586 -2.79 25.05 4.29
C HIS A 586 -1.37 25.19 3.73
N GLU A 587 -1.23 25.88 2.60
CA GLU A 587 0.03 26.04 1.89
C GLU A 587 0.76 27.36 2.24
N PRO A 588 2.10 27.38 2.35
CA PRO A 588 2.89 28.57 2.59
C PRO A 588 3.33 29.22 1.26
N ASN A 589 2.37 29.70 0.47
CA ASN A 589 2.61 30.25 -0.89
C ASN A 589 3.79 31.22 -0.95
N TRP A 590 3.96 32.08 0.05
CA TRP A 590 5.06 33.04 0.12
C TRP A 590 6.47 32.40 0.07
N LEU A 591 6.62 31.17 0.53
CA LEU A 591 7.87 30.39 0.44
C LEU A 591 7.93 29.53 -0.82
N LEU A 592 6.82 28.92 -1.25
CA LEU A 592 6.79 28.08 -2.44
C LEU A 592 6.91 28.89 -3.73
N ASP A 593 6.21 30.02 -3.86
CA ASP A 593 6.32 30.98 -4.97
C ASP A 593 7.77 31.48 -5.09
N TRP A 594 8.39 31.86 -3.96
CA TRP A 594 9.80 32.26 -3.90
C TRP A 594 10.76 31.13 -4.31
N TYR A 595 10.48 29.89 -3.89
CA TYR A 595 11.30 28.72 -4.24
C TYR A 595 11.18 28.38 -5.73
N CYS A 596 9.98 28.43 -6.29
CA CYS A 596 9.68 28.09 -7.70
C CYS A 596 10.01 29.23 -8.67
N ASN A 597 9.98 30.49 -8.21
CA ASN A 597 9.88 31.72 -9.02
C ASN A 597 8.54 31.81 -9.77
N ASP A 598 7.44 31.59 -9.05
CA ASP A 598 6.05 31.68 -9.54
C ASP A 598 5.26 32.73 -8.72
N VAL A 599 3.97 32.94 -9.03
CA VAL A 599 3.05 33.80 -8.26
C VAL A 599 1.64 33.20 -8.18
N SER A 600 1.33 32.58 -7.03
CA SER A 600 0.02 32.01 -6.68
C SER A 600 -0.78 32.96 -5.76
N GLY A 601 -1.91 32.51 -5.19
CA GLY A 601 -2.64 33.22 -4.13
C GLY A 601 -3.00 34.68 -4.42
N LYS A 602 -3.49 35.01 -5.63
CA LYS A 602 -3.77 36.39 -6.06
C LYS A 602 -4.95 37.00 -5.31
N ASN A 603 -6.05 36.27 -5.16
CA ASN A 603 -7.21 36.71 -4.40
C ASN A 603 -6.89 36.79 -2.90
N VAL A 604 -6.11 35.83 -2.37
CA VAL A 604 -5.56 35.91 -1.00
C VAL A 604 -4.68 37.16 -0.80
N SER A 605 -3.81 37.46 -1.76
CA SER A 605 -2.92 38.63 -1.69
C SER A 605 -3.69 39.96 -1.76
N HIS A 606 -4.71 40.04 -2.62
CA HIS A 606 -5.62 41.19 -2.72
C HIS A 606 -6.45 41.39 -1.43
N LEU A 607 -6.90 40.30 -0.78
CA LEU A 607 -7.56 40.36 0.53
C LEU A 607 -6.62 40.89 1.64
N ILE A 608 -5.35 40.48 1.61
CA ILE A 608 -4.32 40.93 2.57
C ILE A 608 -3.94 42.39 2.35
N CYS A 609 -3.57 42.76 1.12
CA CYS A 609 -3.02 44.08 0.80
C CYS A 609 -4.09 45.17 0.82
N ASP A 610 -5.21 44.95 0.13
CA ASP A 610 -6.14 46.02 -0.25
C ASP A 610 -7.38 46.11 0.66
N TYR A 611 -7.67 45.05 1.42
CA TYR A 611 -8.82 44.98 2.35
C TYR A 611 -8.40 44.97 3.81
N LEU A 612 -7.45 44.10 4.20
CA LEU A 612 -6.93 44.06 5.56
C LEU A 612 -5.93 45.19 5.86
N LYS A 613 -5.17 45.66 4.87
CA LYS A 613 -4.33 46.88 4.95
C LYS A 613 -3.41 46.95 6.18
N GLY A 614 -2.77 45.83 6.53
CA GLY A 614 -1.87 45.72 7.70
C GLY A 614 -2.53 45.21 9.00
N ARG A 615 -3.86 45.02 9.02
CA ARG A 615 -4.55 44.31 10.12
C ARG A 615 -4.20 42.82 10.20
N CYS A 616 -3.67 42.22 9.13
CA CYS A 616 -3.14 40.86 9.18
C CYS A 616 -1.82 40.86 9.98
N LYS A 617 -1.84 40.45 11.25
CA LYS A 617 -0.63 40.41 12.08
C LYS A 617 0.20 39.15 11.82
N LEU A 618 -0.46 38.02 11.61
CA LEU A 618 0.17 36.71 11.48
C LEU A 618 -0.46 35.91 10.32
N ARG A 619 0.36 35.34 9.43
CA ARG A 619 -0.07 34.30 8.49
C ARG A 619 0.57 32.96 8.86
N ILE A 620 -0.24 31.93 9.07
CA ILE A 620 0.16 30.57 9.46
C ILE A 620 -0.15 29.55 8.35
N ALA A 621 0.72 28.55 8.17
CA ALA A 621 0.50 27.45 7.22
C ALA A 621 1.21 26.13 7.59
N GLY A 622 0.83 25.07 6.88
CA GLY A 622 1.42 23.72 6.85
C GLY A 622 2.22 23.46 5.57
N ASP A 623 1.97 22.30 4.93
CA ASP A 623 2.56 21.69 3.70
C ASP A 623 4.09 21.46 3.78
N LEU A 624 4.84 22.46 4.22
CA LEU A 624 6.25 22.32 4.56
C LEU A 624 6.37 21.77 5.98
N HIS A 625 6.57 20.45 6.07
CA HIS A 625 6.65 19.61 7.27
C HIS A 625 7.81 19.88 8.25
N TYR A 626 8.04 21.15 8.58
CA TYR A 626 8.98 21.65 9.57
C TYR A 626 8.33 22.83 10.32
N TYR A 627 9.04 23.42 11.28
CA TYR A 627 8.68 24.73 11.83
C TYR A 627 9.64 25.81 11.35
N MET A 628 9.12 26.96 10.95
CA MET A 628 9.93 28.12 10.56
C MET A 628 9.16 29.43 10.74
N ARG A 629 9.77 30.41 11.41
CA ARG A 629 9.21 31.76 11.57
C ARG A 629 10.07 32.81 10.87
N HIS A 630 9.42 33.61 10.04
CA HIS A 630 9.93 34.88 9.55
C HIS A 630 9.21 36.04 10.24
N SER A 631 9.93 37.11 10.53
CA SER A 631 9.38 38.34 11.08
C SER A 631 9.82 39.53 10.24
N TYR A 632 8.97 40.54 10.12
CA TYR A 632 9.25 41.79 9.43
C TYR A 632 10.52 42.48 9.97
N VAL A 633 11.23 43.18 9.08
CA VAL A 633 12.37 44.04 9.41
C VAL A 633 12.02 45.47 9.00
N PRO A 634 11.99 46.45 9.94
CA PRO A 634 11.72 47.86 9.65
C PRO A 634 12.54 48.40 8.48
N SER A 635 11.86 48.71 7.37
CA SER A 635 12.50 49.09 6.10
C SER A 635 11.78 50.21 5.32
N GLY A 636 10.87 50.95 5.97
CA GLY A 636 10.13 52.07 5.37
C GLY A 636 9.10 51.68 4.29
N SER A 637 8.98 50.40 3.94
CA SER A 637 7.94 49.86 3.06
C SER A 637 6.69 49.45 3.85
N PRO A 638 5.48 49.50 3.24
CA PRO A 638 4.24 49.17 3.91
C PRO A 638 4.21 47.70 4.38
N VAL A 639 3.70 47.49 5.59
CA VAL A 639 3.68 46.18 6.26
C VAL A 639 2.28 45.59 6.19
N TYR A 640 2.08 44.64 5.27
CA TYR A 640 0.81 43.94 5.13
C TYR A 640 0.68 42.72 6.05
N VAL A 641 1.81 42.15 6.49
CA VAL A 641 1.91 41.07 7.47
C VAL A 641 3.15 41.30 8.34
N GLN A 642 3.05 41.14 9.67
CA GLN A 642 4.23 41.25 10.55
C GLN A 642 4.99 39.93 10.67
N HIS A 643 4.28 38.80 10.80
CA HIS A 643 4.86 37.48 11.01
C HIS A 643 4.33 36.45 10.00
N LEU A 644 5.25 35.65 9.45
CA LEU A 644 4.97 34.53 8.55
C LEU A 644 5.48 33.24 9.20
N LEU A 645 4.58 32.30 9.50
CA LEU A 645 4.86 31.11 10.30
C LEU A 645 4.45 29.83 9.55
N VAL A 646 5.35 28.87 9.49
CA VAL A 646 5.11 27.52 8.98
C VAL A 646 5.20 26.55 10.15
N ASN A 647 4.24 25.63 10.28
CA ASN A 647 4.30 24.54 11.26
C ASN A 647 3.61 23.25 10.78
N GLY A 648 4.17 22.62 9.73
CA GLY A 648 3.70 21.31 9.25
C GLY A 648 4.16 20.11 10.07
N CYS A 649 4.37 20.29 11.36
CA CYS A 649 4.99 19.27 12.21
C CYS A 649 3.99 18.29 12.84
N GLY A 650 2.74 18.23 12.37
CA GLY A 650 1.62 17.57 13.03
C GLY A 650 1.56 16.04 12.92
N GLY A 651 2.35 15.44 12.02
CA GLY A 651 2.38 13.98 11.84
C GLY A 651 3.09 13.49 10.58
N ALA A 652 3.22 14.34 9.56
CA ALA A 652 3.94 14.09 8.30
C ALA A 652 5.44 13.76 8.49
N PHE A 653 6.09 13.21 7.47
CA PHE A 653 7.56 13.08 7.43
C PHE A 653 8.21 14.47 7.46
N LEU A 654 9.33 14.64 8.16
CA LEU A 654 10.07 15.92 8.20
C LEU A 654 10.47 16.42 6.80
N HIS A 655 10.29 17.71 6.50
CA HIS A 655 10.86 18.42 5.34
C HIS A 655 12.17 19.18 5.67
N PRO A 656 13.03 19.54 4.70
CA PRO A 656 14.31 20.22 4.95
C PRO A 656 14.20 21.75 5.06
N THR A 657 14.36 22.28 6.28
CA THR A 657 14.46 23.73 6.54
C THR A 657 15.58 24.44 5.76
N HIS A 658 16.74 23.80 5.53
CA HIS A 658 17.93 24.46 4.97
C HIS A 658 17.80 24.90 3.49
N VAL A 659 16.78 24.41 2.78
CA VAL A 659 16.48 24.81 1.39
C VAL A 659 15.94 26.25 1.32
N PHE A 660 15.29 26.71 2.39
CA PHE A 660 14.51 27.95 2.43
C PHE A 660 15.20 29.09 3.18
N CYS A 661 16.42 28.88 3.69
CA CYS A 661 17.21 29.84 4.48
C CYS A 661 17.55 31.16 3.79
N ASN A 662 17.31 31.27 2.48
CA ASN A 662 17.58 32.46 1.68
C ASN A 662 16.33 33.32 1.38
N PHE A 663 15.16 32.95 1.91
CA PHE A 663 13.94 33.76 1.81
C PHE A 663 14.07 35.06 2.62
N LYS A 664 13.74 36.20 2.01
CA LYS A 664 13.95 37.54 2.60
C LYS A 664 12.89 38.62 2.28
N ARG A 665 11.94 38.37 1.39
CA ARG A 665 10.98 39.39 0.91
C ARG A 665 9.61 38.82 0.58
N PHE A 666 8.56 39.54 0.94
CA PHE A 666 7.17 39.25 0.59
C PHE A 666 6.34 40.55 0.58
N CYS A 667 5.44 40.73 -0.40
CA CYS A 667 4.62 41.95 -0.58
C CYS A 667 5.39 43.30 -0.47
N GLY A 668 6.64 43.35 -0.95
CA GLY A 668 7.51 44.54 -0.89
C GLY A 668 8.19 44.79 0.47
N ALA A 669 7.78 44.10 1.52
CA ALA A 669 8.41 44.13 2.84
C ALA A 669 9.62 43.17 2.92
N THR A 670 10.58 43.50 3.79
CA THR A 670 11.76 42.66 4.08
C THR A 670 11.52 41.85 5.36
N TYR A 671 12.00 40.60 5.38
CA TYR A 671 11.82 39.67 6.49
C TYR A 671 13.15 38.97 6.85
N GLU A 672 13.24 38.58 8.12
CA GLU A 672 14.33 37.78 8.67
C GLU A 672 13.78 36.47 9.27
N THR A 673 14.44 35.34 9.01
CA THR A 673 14.13 34.07 9.68
C THR A 673 14.60 34.13 11.13
N LYS A 674 13.67 34.17 12.09
CA LYS A 674 13.97 34.24 13.53
C LYS A 674 14.18 32.87 14.16
N ALA A 675 13.50 31.84 13.64
CA ALA A 675 13.63 30.47 14.11
C ALA A 675 13.36 29.46 12.98
N ALA A 676 14.05 28.32 13.04
CA ALA A 676 13.81 27.17 12.18
C ALA A 676 14.06 25.87 12.98
N TYR A 677 13.15 24.91 12.87
CA TYR A 677 13.21 23.63 13.58
C TYR A 677 12.86 22.48 12.63
N PRO A 678 13.78 21.53 12.37
CA PRO A 678 15.17 21.48 12.84
C PRO A 678 16.03 22.64 12.32
N SER A 679 17.15 22.90 12.99
CA SER A 679 18.14 23.89 12.55
C SER A 679 18.60 23.62 11.11
N PHE A 680 19.05 24.64 10.38
CA PHE A 680 19.55 24.46 9.01
C PHE A 680 20.73 23.47 8.95
N GLU A 681 21.60 23.47 9.96
CA GLU A 681 22.74 22.56 9.99
C GLU A 681 22.30 21.11 10.26
N ASP A 682 21.42 20.86 11.23
CA ASP A 682 20.88 19.52 11.50
C ASP A 682 20.06 19.00 10.32
N SER A 683 19.30 19.87 9.67
CA SER A 683 18.56 19.59 8.43
C SER A 683 19.49 19.13 7.31
N SER A 684 20.62 19.80 7.09
CA SER A 684 21.64 19.41 6.11
C SER A 684 22.34 18.08 6.48
N ARG A 685 22.67 17.88 7.77
CA ARG A 685 23.23 16.63 8.31
C ARG A 685 22.27 15.46 8.16
N ILE A 686 20.97 15.66 8.37
CA ILE A 686 19.91 14.65 8.22
C ILE A 686 19.83 14.13 6.77
N ALA A 687 20.06 15.01 5.78
CA ALA A 687 20.01 14.66 4.36
C ALA A 687 21.02 13.55 3.96
N LEU A 688 22.12 13.37 4.72
CA LEU A 688 23.08 12.25 4.56
C LEU A 688 22.41 10.87 4.69
N GLY A 689 21.21 10.83 5.28
CA GLY A 689 20.32 9.67 5.24
C GLY A 689 20.03 9.17 3.82
N ASN A 690 20.09 10.00 2.78
CA ASN A 690 19.86 9.55 1.40
C ASN A 690 20.93 8.56 0.92
N ILE A 691 22.20 8.76 1.28
CA ILE A 691 23.26 7.78 0.96
C ILE A 691 23.08 6.52 1.82
N LEU A 692 22.90 6.68 3.14
CA LEU A 692 23.02 5.57 4.11
C LEU A 692 21.73 4.77 4.34
N LYS A 693 20.55 5.33 4.01
CA LYS A 693 19.24 4.79 4.43
C LYS A 693 18.22 4.67 3.30
N PHE A 694 18.42 5.31 2.14
CA PHE A 694 17.49 5.23 1.00
C PHE A 694 17.20 3.77 0.63
N ARG A 695 18.22 2.98 0.29
CA ARG A 695 18.05 1.55 -0.05
C ARG A 695 17.30 0.77 1.03
N LYS A 696 17.66 0.97 2.30
CA LYS A 696 17.04 0.27 3.45
C LYS A 696 15.56 0.62 3.65
N LYS A 697 15.14 1.83 3.27
CA LYS A 697 13.73 2.28 3.34
C LYS A 697 12.95 1.97 2.07
N ASN A 698 13.61 1.95 0.92
CA ASN A 698 13.01 2.04 -0.41
C ASN A 698 13.42 0.86 -1.29
N TRP A 699 13.70 -0.31 -0.71
CA TRP A 699 14.22 -1.51 -1.40
C TRP A 699 13.40 -1.99 -2.60
N GLN A 700 12.14 -1.57 -2.74
CA GLN A 700 11.33 -1.88 -3.93
C GLN A 700 11.72 -1.03 -5.15
N PHE A 701 12.36 0.12 -4.95
CA PHE A 701 12.98 0.92 -6.01
C PHE A 701 14.09 0.14 -6.74
N ASP A 702 14.87 -0.67 -6.01
CA ASP A 702 15.89 -1.56 -6.57
C ASP A 702 15.32 -2.49 -7.65
N ILE A 703 14.06 -2.93 -7.53
CA ILE A 703 13.41 -3.84 -8.48
C ILE A 703 13.36 -3.19 -9.87
N ILE A 704 12.85 -1.95 -9.93
CA ILE A 704 12.74 -1.17 -11.16
C ILE A 704 14.12 -0.70 -11.61
N GLY A 705 14.96 -0.27 -10.67
CA GLY A 705 16.32 0.19 -10.94
C GLY A 705 17.21 -0.86 -11.61
N GLY A 706 17.17 -2.11 -11.12
CA GLY A 706 17.91 -3.23 -11.73
C GLY A 706 17.40 -3.59 -13.12
N ILE A 707 16.09 -3.47 -13.38
CA ILE A 707 15.51 -3.65 -14.73
C ILE A 707 16.03 -2.55 -15.67
N ILE A 708 16.07 -1.29 -15.22
CA ILE A 708 16.65 -0.19 -16.00
C ILE A 708 18.13 -0.47 -16.30
N TYR A 709 18.93 -0.86 -15.31
CA TYR A 709 20.34 -1.20 -15.51
C TYR A 709 20.54 -2.34 -16.51
N PHE A 710 19.67 -3.36 -16.49
CA PHE A 710 19.70 -4.44 -17.48
C PHE A 710 19.37 -3.92 -18.87
N VAL A 711 18.35 -3.08 -19.05
CA VAL A 711 18.04 -2.45 -20.35
C VAL A 711 19.21 -1.60 -20.86
N LEU A 712 19.86 -0.82 -19.99
CA LEU A 712 21.06 -0.02 -20.32
C LEU A 712 22.26 -0.86 -20.78
N THR A 713 22.27 -2.17 -20.52
CA THR A 713 23.41 -3.07 -20.83
C THR A 713 23.05 -4.24 -21.75
N PHE A 714 21.76 -4.48 -21.98
CA PHE A 714 21.19 -5.61 -22.71
C PHE A 714 21.88 -5.91 -24.05
N SER A 715 22.09 -4.88 -24.88
CA SER A 715 22.69 -5.03 -26.21
C SER A 715 24.19 -5.32 -26.20
N MET A 716 24.85 -5.31 -25.03
CA MET A 716 26.29 -5.56 -24.88
C MET A 716 26.61 -6.93 -24.26
N PHE A 717 25.61 -7.74 -23.92
CA PHE A 717 25.80 -9.13 -23.47
C PHE A 717 25.76 -10.12 -24.65
N PRO A 718 26.69 -11.11 -24.74
CA PRO A 718 27.92 -11.29 -23.96
C PRO A 718 29.11 -10.44 -24.44
N GLN A 719 30.09 -10.23 -23.54
CA GLN A 719 31.40 -9.67 -23.86
C GLN A 719 32.39 -10.80 -24.18
N CYS A 720 32.53 -11.12 -25.46
CA CYS A 720 33.37 -12.24 -25.94
C CYS A 720 34.88 -11.95 -26.04
N LYS A 721 35.31 -10.69 -25.87
CA LYS A 721 36.71 -10.27 -25.99
C LYS A 721 37.17 -9.64 -24.68
N LEU A 722 37.48 -10.47 -23.67
CA LEU A 722 37.99 -10.05 -22.37
C LEU A 722 39.44 -10.49 -22.12
N ASN A 723 40.01 -11.30 -23.01
CA ASN A 723 41.29 -11.97 -22.79
C ASN A 723 42.49 -11.02 -22.65
N HIS A 724 42.37 -9.78 -23.13
CA HIS A 724 43.38 -8.71 -23.00
C HIS A 724 43.34 -8.00 -21.65
N ILE A 725 42.30 -8.20 -20.82
CA ILE A 725 42.26 -7.67 -19.45
C ILE A 725 43.21 -8.44 -18.53
N PHE A 726 43.51 -9.70 -18.84
CA PHE A 726 44.38 -10.60 -18.06
C PHE A 726 45.79 -10.76 -18.67
N LYS A 727 46.33 -9.76 -19.38
CA LYS A 727 47.62 -9.86 -20.10
C LYS A 727 48.75 -9.00 -19.56
N ASP A 728 48.46 -8.03 -18.69
CA ASP A 728 49.45 -7.10 -18.16
C ASP A 728 49.78 -7.49 -16.72
N ASP A 729 51.01 -7.89 -16.42
CA ASP A 729 51.43 -8.32 -15.06
C ASP A 729 51.36 -7.21 -13.98
N SER A 730 50.85 -6.03 -14.31
CA SER A 730 50.71 -4.89 -13.41
C SER A 730 49.25 -4.51 -13.17
N PHE A 731 48.92 -4.20 -11.91
CA PHE A 731 47.58 -3.72 -11.51
C PHE A 731 47.12 -2.48 -12.31
N SER A 732 48.06 -1.60 -12.67
CA SER A 732 47.76 -0.42 -13.50
C SER A 732 47.41 -0.78 -14.95
N GLY A 733 48.07 -1.80 -15.52
CA GLY A 733 47.73 -2.34 -16.84
C GLY A 733 46.35 -2.98 -16.86
N HIS A 734 46.07 -3.88 -15.91
CA HIS A 734 44.74 -4.47 -15.68
C HIS A 734 43.64 -3.39 -15.58
N LEU A 735 43.85 -2.35 -14.76
CA LEU A 735 42.88 -1.27 -14.57
C LEU A 735 42.67 -0.42 -15.85
N ARG A 736 43.74 -0.12 -16.58
CA ARG A 736 43.69 0.59 -17.87
C ARG A 736 42.96 -0.24 -18.94
N SER A 737 43.24 -1.54 -19.01
CA SER A 737 42.62 -2.49 -19.94
C SER A 737 41.12 -2.67 -19.64
N PHE A 738 40.76 -2.72 -18.36
CA PHE A 738 39.36 -2.72 -17.90
C PHE A 738 38.62 -1.46 -18.35
N PHE A 739 39.11 -0.26 -18.02
CA PHE A 739 38.42 1.00 -18.41
C PHE A 739 38.39 1.23 -19.93
N PHE A 740 39.41 0.81 -20.67
CA PHE A 740 39.38 0.82 -22.14
C PHE A 740 38.27 -0.09 -22.71
N THR A 741 38.00 -1.20 -22.03
CA THR A 741 36.91 -2.12 -22.40
C THR A 741 35.54 -1.53 -22.08
N VAL A 742 35.38 -0.87 -20.91
CA VAL A 742 34.16 -0.09 -20.59
C VAL A 742 33.90 1.00 -21.64
N TRP A 743 34.93 1.74 -22.05
CA TRP A 743 34.83 2.76 -23.09
C TRP A 743 34.45 2.17 -24.46
N THR A 744 35.00 1.01 -24.82
CA THR A 744 34.64 0.30 -26.05
C THR A 744 33.18 -0.16 -26.04
N ALA A 745 32.69 -0.68 -24.90
CA ALA A 745 31.28 -1.04 -24.74
C ALA A 745 30.34 0.17 -24.80
N PHE A 746 30.75 1.32 -24.23
CA PHE A 746 30.01 2.58 -24.34
C PHE A 746 29.91 3.07 -25.80
N LYS A 747 31.01 3.06 -26.56
CA LYS A 747 30.99 3.41 -27.99
C LYS A 747 30.10 2.46 -28.78
N TYR A 748 30.21 1.15 -28.55
CA TYR A 748 29.34 0.16 -29.20
C TYR A 748 27.86 0.42 -28.92
N MET A 749 27.51 0.81 -27.69
CA MET A 749 26.13 1.21 -27.34
C MET A 749 25.63 2.39 -28.19
N LEU A 750 26.45 3.43 -28.36
CA LEU A 750 26.09 4.62 -29.14
C LEU A 750 26.02 4.35 -30.65
N GLU A 751 26.96 3.57 -31.17
CA GLU A 751 27.15 3.34 -32.61
C GLU A 751 26.25 2.23 -33.17
N HIS A 752 25.96 1.18 -32.38
CA HIS A 752 25.39 -0.09 -32.87
C HIS A 752 24.18 -0.61 -32.08
N SER A 753 23.86 -0.09 -30.88
CA SER A 753 22.73 -0.59 -30.09
C SER A 753 21.44 0.20 -30.33
N TYR A 754 20.32 -0.50 -30.51
CA TYR A 754 19.00 0.13 -30.55
C TYR A 754 18.30 0.11 -29.18
N VAL A 755 18.31 -1.04 -28.49
CA VAL A 755 17.57 -1.22 -27.22
C VAL A 755 18.23 -0.44 -26.08
N SER A 756 19.53 -0.62 -25.86
CA SER A 756 20.24 0.06 -24.77
C SER A 756 20.38 1.56 -24.99
N LEU A 757 20.58 2.01 -26.24
CA LEU A 757 20.53 3.43 -26.60
C LEU A 757 19.15 4.05 -26.35
N ALA A 758 18.05 3.39 -26.77
CA ALA A 758 16.70 3.87 -26.49
C ALA A 758 16.41 3.94 -24.98
N GLY A 759 16.86 2.95 -24.20
CA GLY A 759 16.79 2.96 -22.74
C GLY A 759 17.56 4.13 -22.12
N ALA A 760 18.76 4.42 -22.60
CA ALA A 760 19.57 5.56 -22.15
C ALA A 760 18.93 6.91 -22.49
N LEU A 761 18.35 7.05 -23.69
CA LEU A 761 17.63 8.26 -24.10
C LEU A 761 16.35 8.49 -23.30
N LEU A 762 15.57 7.43 -23.05
CA LEU A 762 14.37 7.52 -22.20
C LEU A 762 14.73 7.88 -20.76
N LEU A 763 15.80 7.28 -20.20
CA LEU A 763 16.30 7.64 -18.88
C LEU A 763 16.81 9.09 -18.82
N LEU A 764 17.44 9.59 -19.89
CA LEU A 764 17.88 10.98 -19.99
C LEU A 764 16.69 11.96 -20.05
N ILE A 765 15.66 11.67 -20.82
CA ILE A 765 14.42 12.46 -20.86
C ILE A 765 13.76 12.48 -19.47
N ALA A 766 13.66 11.33 -18.82
CA ALA A 766 13.11 11.19 -17.46
C ALA A 766 13.94 11.98 -16.43
N ALA A 767 15.27 11.90 -16.47
CA ALA A 767 16.13 12.63 -15.55
C ALA A 767 16.03 14.15 -15.74
N ILE A 768 16.00 14.65 -16.99
CA ILE A 768 15.89 16.08 -17.28
C ILE A 768 14.50 16.63 -16.90
N THR A 769 13.43 15.85 -17.08
CA THR A 769 12.08 16.24 -16.63
C THR A 769 11.94 16.20 -15.11
N PHE A 770 12.59 15.23 -14.44
CA PHE A 770 12.58 15.10 -12.97
C PHE A 770 13.27 16.27 -12.26
N VAL A 771 14.38 16.84 -12.77
CA VAL A 771 14.99 18.04 -12.17
C VAL A 771 13.97 19.19 -12.13
N PRO A 772 13.70 19.84 -10.98
CA PRO A 772 12.67 20.89 -10.85
C PRO A 772 12.86 22.12 -11.76
N SER A 773 11.76 22.82 -12.03
CA SER A 773 11.68 24.07 -12.81
C SER A 773 12.53 25.22 -12.25
N LYS A 774 12.76 25.24 -10.93
CA LYS A 774 13.56 26.23 -10.17
C LYS A 774 14.92 26.53 -10.79
N VAL A 775 15.57 25.56 -11.44
CA VAL A 775 16.86 25.77 -12.12
C VAL A 775 16.68 25.89 -13.63
N SER A 776 17.45 26.79 -14.25
CA SER A 776 17.30 27.11 -15.67
C SER A 776 17.43 25.88 -16.58
N ARG A 777 16.76 25.89 -17.74
CA ARG A 777 16.74 24.75 -18.69
C ARG A 777 18.13 24.17 -19.00
N LYS A 778 19.16 25.03 -19.13
CA LYS A 778 20.57 24.61 -19.30
C LYS A 778 21.10 23.82 -18.09
N LYS A 779 20.82 24.25 -16.85
CA LYS A 779 21.17 23.52 -15.62
C LYS A 779 20.41 22.19 -15.52
N ARG A 780 19.11 22.15 -15.85
CA ARG A 780 18.31 20.90 -15.86
C ARG A 780 18.93 19.84 -16.78
N VAL A 781 19.29 20.23 -18.01
CA VAL A 781 19.98 19.36 -18.97
C VAL A 781 21.33 18.88 -18.40
N MET A 782 22.16 19.79 -17.88
CA MET A 782 23.47 19.45 -17.31
C MET A 782 23.37 18.45 -16.13
N ILE A 783 22.43 18.66 -15.21
CA ILE A 783 22.20 17.79 -14.05
C ILE A 783 21.69 16.41 -14.51
N GLY A 784 20.72 16.37 -15.43
CA GLY A 784 20.20 15.12 -15.99
C GLY A 784 21.25 14.31 -16.76
N VAL A 785 22.05 14.97 -17.62
CA VAL A 785 23.17 14.34 -18.34
C VAL A 785 24.19 13.76 -17.35
N LEU A 786 24.58 14.50 -16.31
CA LEU A 786 25.53 14.01 -15.30
C LEU A 786 24.97 12.81 -14.54
N HIS A 787 23.71 12.88 -14.08
CA HIS A 787 23.07 11.80 -13.34
C HIS A 787 22.95 10.51 -14.17
N VAL A 788 22.53 10.60 -15.43
CA VAL A 788 22.46 9.46 -16.34
C VAL A 788 23.84 8.93 -16.71
N SER A 789 24.84 9.80 -16.86
CA SER A 789 26.23 9.37 -17.10
C SER A 789 26.76 8.51 -15.94
N VAL A 790 26.46 8.85 -14.68
CA VAL A 790 26.82 8.03 -13.52
C VAL A 790 26.07 6.69 -13.53
N HIS A 791 24.76 6.69 -13.77
CA HIS A 791 23.97 5.45 -13.85
C HIS A 791 24.45 4.51 -14.97
N LEU A 792 24.71 5.04 -16.17
CA LEU A 792 25.21 4.28 -17.31
C LEU A 792 26.63 3.75 -17.06
N THR A 793 27.53 4.58 -16.52
CA THR A 793 28.90 4.15 -16.17
C THR A 793 28.87 3.03 -15.14
N ALA A 794 28.03 3.14 -14.10
CA ALA A 794 27.84 2.09 -13.11
C ALA A 794 27.29 0.81 -13.75
N ALA A 795 26.27 0.90 -14.61
CA ALA A 795 25.71 -0.27 -15.30
C ALA A 795 26.76 -0.99 -16.18
N LEU A 796 27.53 -0.26 -16.98
CA LEU A 796 28.60 -0.81 -17.82
C LEU A 796 29.74 -1.44 -17.02
N ILE A 797 30.15 -0.83 -15.90
CA ILE A 797 31.16 -1.39 -14.99
C ILE A 797 30.65 -2.70 -14.37
N LEU A 798 29.41 -2.74 -13.89
CA LEU A 798 28.81 -3.95 -13.31
C LEU A 798 28.64 -5.07 -14.35
N MET A 799 28.25 -4.72 -15.58
CA MET A 799 28.14 -5.66 -16.71
C MET A 799 29.49 -6.30 -16.99
N LEU A 800 30.55 -5.49 -17.08
CA LEU A 800 31.90 -5.97 -17.33
C LEU A 800 32.45 -6.80 -16.15
N LEU A 801 32.19 -6.41 -14.90
CA LEU A 801 32.59 -7.18 -13.72
C LEU A 801 31.91 -8.56 -13.68
N MET A 802 30.62 -8.66 -14.01
CA MET A 802 29.92 -9.93 -14.04
C MET A 802 30.43 -10.83 -15.18
N GLU A 803 30.59 -10.29 -16.39
CA GLU A 803 31.17 -11.01 -17.53
C GLU A 803 32.61 -11.47 -17.24
N LEU A 804 33.42 -10.66 -16.56
CA LEU A 804 34.78 -11.01 -16.15
C LEU A 804 34.78 -12.12 -15.09
N GLY A 805 33.82 -12.11 -14.16
CA GLY A 805 33.62 -13.20 -13.19
C GLY A 805 33.27 -14.52 -13.87
N VAL A 806 32.33 -14.51 -14.82
CA VAL A 806 31.96 -15.70 -15.62
C VAL A 806 33.14 -16.20 -16.46
N GLU A 807 33.87 -15.31 -17.12
CA GLU A 807 35.10 -15.62 -17.85
C GLU A 807 36.17 -16.25 -16.95
N THR A 808 36.36 -15.74 -15.74
CA THR A 808 37.28 -16.29 -14.73
C THR A 808 36.87 -17.71 -14.32
N CYS A 809 35.58 -17.94 -14.04
CA CYS A 809 35.08 -19.28 -13.71
C CYS A 809 35.28 -20.28 -14.85
N ILE A 810 35.05 -19.89 -16.10
CA ILE A 810 35.31 -20.73 -17.28
C ILE A 810 36.80 -21.07 -17.40
N ARG A 811 37.69 -20.07 -17.24
CA ARG A 811 39.15 -20.23 -17.31
C ARG A 811 39.72 -21.18 -16.27
N HIS A 812 39.16 -21.20 -15.07
CA HIS A 812 39.56 -22.10 -13.99
C HIS A 812 38.80 -23.45 -14.01
N ASN A 813 38.06 -23.76 -15.09
CA ASN A 813 37.25 -24.97 -15.23
C ASN A 813 36.22 -25.17 -14.11
N LEU A 814 35.67 -24.07 -13.59
CA LEU A 814 34.58 -24.07 -12.60
C LEU A 814 33.19 -24.03 -13.27
N LEU A 815 33.12 -23.58 -14.52
CA LEU A 815 31.92 -23.53 -15.37
C LEU A 815 32.27 -23.86 -16.83
N ALA A 816 31.27 -24.22 -17.63
CA ALA A 816 31.31 -24.60 -19.04
C ALA A 816 32.19 -25.83 -19.36
N THR A 817 32.30 -26.78 -18.42
CA THR A 817 33.22 -27.94 -18.51
C THR A 817 32.63 -29.11 -19.28
N SER A 818 31.39 -29.49 -19.02
CA SER A 818 30.73 -30.65 -19.65
C SER A 818 29.41 -30.31 -20.37
N GLY A 819 29.00 -29.04 -20.36
CA GLY A 819 27.81 -28.54 -21.04
C GLY A 819 26.61 -28.42 -20.10
N TYR A 820 25.42 -28.19 -20.68
CA TYR A 820 24.17 -27.80 -20.00
C TYR A 820 23.65 -28.69 -18.84
N HIS A 821 24.37 -29.74 -18.44
CA HIS A 821 23.90 -30.79 -17.53
C HIS A 821 24.97 -31.23 -16.50
N THR A 822 25.96 -30.39 -16.20
CA THR A 822 26.93 -30.52 -15.08
C THR A 822 26.28 -31.02 -13.78
N LEU A 823 25.28 -30.28 -13.27
CA LEU A 823 24.58 -30.64 -12.02
C LEU A 823 23.89 -32.01 -12.10
N TYR A 824 23.44 -32.45 -13.28
CA TYR A 824 22.85 -33.77 -13.48
C TYR A 824 23.92 -34.88 -13.55
N GLN A 825 25.11 -34.61 -14.09
CA GLN A 825 26.23 -35.56 -14.06
C GLN A 825 26.72 -35.77 -12.63
N TRP A 826 26.98 -34.68 -11.90
CA TRP A 826 27.32 -34.73 -10.48
C TRP A 826 26.26 -35.46 -9.65
N TYR A 827 24.97 -35.19 -9.91
CA TYR A 827 23.88 -35.92 -9.27
C TYR A 827 23.94 -37.42 -9.56
N ARG A 828 24.22 -37.84 -10.79
CA ARG A 828 24.31 -39.26 -11.17
C ARG A 828 25.51 -39.96 -10.55
N GLU A 829 26.64 -39.26 -10.42
CA GLU A 829 27.84 -39.74 -9.73
C GLU A 829 27.53 -39.93 -8.23
N ALA A 830 27.06 -38.88 -7.55
CA ALA A 830 26.69 -38.93 -6.13
C ALA A 830 25.54 -39.92 -5.83
N GLU A 831 24.54 -40.02 -6.72
CA GLU A 831 23.45 -41.02 -6.63
C GLU A 831 24.00 -42.46 -6.72
N SER A 832 25.01 -42.70 -7.57
CA SER A 832 25.63 -44.02 -7.72
C SER A 832 26.53 -44.41 -6.55
N GLU A 833 27.24 -43.43 -5.96
CA GLU A 833 28.17 -43.62 -4.84
C GLU A 833 27.42 -43.79 -3.51
N HIS A 834 26.51 -42.85 -3.18
CA HIS A 834 25.88 -42.77 -1.87
C HIS A 834 24.59 -43.60 -1.77
N PHE A 835 23.95 -43.93 -2.90
CA PHE A 835 22.68 -44.64 -2.95
C PHE A 835 22.68 -45.74 -4.02
N PRO A 836 23.49 -46.81 -3.91
CA PRO A 836 23.47 -47.92 -4.86
C PRO A 836 22.07 -48.54 -5.02
N ASP A 837 21.76 -49.07 -6.20
CA ASP A 837 20.47 -49.70 -6.53
C ASP A 837 20.63 -51.23 -6.70
N PRO A 838 20.74 -52.00 -5.59
CA PRO A 838 20.92 -53.45 -5.65
C PRO A 838 19.71 -54.21 -6.23
N THR A 839 18.56 -53.54 -6.35
CA THR A 839 17.31 -54.11 -6.89
C THR A 839 17.07 -53.80 -8.36
N GLY A 840 17.92 -52.97 -8.99
CA GLY A 840 17.71 -52.47 -10.35
C GLY A 840 16.41 -51.65 -10.52
N LEU A 841 15.88 -51.08 -9.43
CA LEU A 841 14.62 -50.34 -9.41
C LEU A 841 14.68 -49.06 -10.25
N ARG A 842 15.80 -48.34 -10.27
CA ARG A 842 16.01 -47.18 -11.16
C ARG A 842 16.08 -47.59 -12.62
N ALA A 843 16.80 -48.68 -12.93
CA ALA A 843 16.87 -49.21 -14.29
C ALA A 843 15.50 -49.72 -14.78
N ARG A 844 14.68 -50.25 -13.86
CA ARG A 844 13.27 -50.58 -14.13
C ARG A 844 12.40 -49.34 -14.33
N LEU A 845 12.52 -48.31 -13.49
CA LEU A 845 11.79 -47.04 -13.64
C LEU A 845 12.15 -46.31 -14.93
N GLU A 846 13.43 -46.26 -15.30
CA GLU A 846 13.90 -45.72 -16.59
C GLU A 846 13.29 -46.49 -17.77
N ARG A 847 13.25 -47.83 -17.69
CA ARG A 847 12.64 -48.68 -18.71
C ARG A 847 11.11 -48.54 -18.77
N TRP A 848 10.44 -48.44 -17.63
CA TRP A 848 8.98 -48.24 -17.50
C TRP A 848 8.54 -46.85 -17.98
N THR A 849 9.37 -45.83 -17.79
CA THR A 849 9.12 -44.46 -18.26
C THR A 849 9.73 -44.14 -19.62
N LEU A 850 10.29 -45.15 -20.31
CA LEU A 850 10.94 -45.01 -21.63
C LEU A 850 12.05 -43.93 -21.69
N GLY A 851 12.76 -43.72 -20.57
CA GLY A 851 13.77 -42.67 -20.41
C GLY A 851 13.23 -41.31 -19.96
N LEU A 852 11.91 -41.16 -19.76
CA LEU A 852 11.32 -39.90 -19.31
C LEU A 852 11.71 -39.55 -17.87
N TYR A 853 11.83 -40.53 -16.95
CA TYR A 853 12.31 -40.32 -15.58
C TYR A 853 13.66 -39.57 -15.51
N PRO A 854 14.77 -40.10 -16.08
CA PRO A 854 16.05 -39.39 -16.06
C PRO A 854 16.03 -38.12 -16.91
N ALA A 855 15.27 -38.07 -18.01
CA ALA A 855 15.16 -36.86 -18.83
C ALA A 855 14.50 -35.69 -18.07
N CYS A 856 13.39 -35.95 -17.35
CA CYS A 856 12.73 -34.94 -16.53
C CYS A 856 13.64 -34.41 -15.42
N ILE A 857 14.36 -35.29 -14.71
CA ILE A 857 15.35 -34.85 -13.70
C ILE A 857 16.46 -34.02 -14.36
N LYS A 858 17.04 -34.50 -15.47
CA LYS A 858 18.11 -33.83 -16.21
C LYS A 858 17.73 -32.41 -16.65
N TYR A 859 16.54 -32.21 -17.22
CA TYR A 859 16.09 -30.88 -17.65
C TYR A 859 15.63 -30.00 -16.47
N LEU A 860 15.05 -30.59 -15.42
CA LEU A 860 14.71 -29.86 -14.19
C LEU A 860 15.98 -29.32 -13.50
N MET A 861 17.04 -30.11 -13.41
CA MET A 861 18.31 -29.68 -12.80
C MET A 861 18.99 -28.58 -13.62
N SER A 862 18.94 -28.64 -14.96
CA SER A 862 19.40 -27.53 -15.82
C SER A 862 18.64 -26.21 -15.60
N ALA A 863 17.39 -26.26 -15.12
CA ALA A 863 16.65 -25.04 -14.77
C ALA A 863 17.11 -24.42 -13.43
N PHE A 864 17.84 -25.16 -12.59
CA PHE A 864 18.48 -24.66 -11.37
C PHE A 864 19.96 -24.31 -11.58
N ASP A 865 20.67 -24.98 -12.50
CA ASP A 865 22.07 -24.68 -12.86
C ASP A 865 22.20 -23.50 -13.84
N VAL A 866 21.66 -22.34 -13.42
CA VAL A 866 21.55 -21.13 -14.25
C VAL A 866 22.93 -20.54 -14.60
N LEU A 867 23.95 -20.76 -13.75
CA LEU A 867 25.32 -20.30 -14.03
C LEU A 867 25.98 -21.14 -15.13
N GLU A 868 25.84 -22.48 -15.12
CA GLU A 868 26.33 -23.29 -16.25
C GLU A 868 25.59 -22.96 -17.53
N VAL A 869 24.25 -22.85 -17.49
CA VAL A 869 23.44 -22.50 -18.67
C VAL A 869 23.88 -21.16 -19.26
N MET A 870 24.16 -20.15 -18.43
CA MET A 870 24.70 -18.87 -18.87
C MET A 870 26.12 -19.01 -19.46
N ALA A 871 27.03 -19.72 -18.78
CA ALA A 871 28.43 -19.89 -19.20
C ALA A 871 28.56 -20.68 -20.51
N VAL A 872 27.88 -21.82 -20.62
CA VAL A 872 27.85 -22.66 -21.83
C VAL A 872 27.21 -21.92 -22.99
N THR A 873 26.10 -21.20 -22.77
CA THR A 873 25.48 -20.42 -23.85
C THR A 873 26.37 -19.26 -24.28
N ARG A 874 27.00 -18.54 -23.35
CA ARG A 874 28.00 -17.50 -23.64
C ARG A 874 29.14 -18.06 -24.49
N THR A 875 29.74 -19.18 -24.10
CA THR A 875 30.82 -19.83 -24.87
C THR A 875 30.35 -20.26 -26.27
N ASN A 876 29.10 -20.69 -26.43
CA ASN A 876 28.53 -20.98 -27.75
C ASN A 876 28.34 -19.71 -28.60
N ILE A 877 27.75 -18.64 -28.05
CA ILE A 877 27.59 -17.33 -28.72
C ILE A 877 28.96 -16.80 -29.17
N CYS A 878 29.97 -16.84 -28.30
CA CYS A 878 31.30 -16.32 -28.59
C CYS A 878 32.09 -17.15 -29.61
N LYS A 879 31.73 -18.42 -29.83
CA LYS A 879 32.35 -19.28 -30.86
C LYS A 879 31.61 -19.30 -32.20
N LYS A 880 30.27 -19.15 -32.19
CA LYS A 880 29.40 -19.37 -33.36
C LYS A 880 28.51 -18.17 -33.75
N GLY A 881 28.54 -17.08 -32.98
CA GLY A 881 27.67 -15.93 -33.13
C GLY A 881 26.26 -16.15 -32.57
N LEU A 882 25.59 -15.07 -32.17
CA LEU A 882 24.24 -15.12 -31.57
C LEU A 882 23.18 -15.74 -32.50
N ALA A 883 23.34 -15.56 -33.82
CA ALA A 883 22.47 -16.14 -34.85
C ALA A 883 22.51 -17.68 -34.94
N SER A 884 23.45 -18.34 -34.25
CA SER A 884 23.50 -19.82 -34.16
C SER A 884 22.54 -20.42 -33.12
N LEU A 885 21.87 -19.59 -32.32
CA LEU A 885 20.88 -20.02 -31.33
C LEU A 885 19.45 -19.85 -31.86
N SER A 886 18.55 -20.74 -31.42
CA SER A 886 17.11 -20.52 -31.56
C SER A 886 16.66 -19.32 -30.73
N ARG A 887 15.53 -18.71 -31.11
CA ARG A 887 14.93 -17.56 -30.37
C ARG A 887 14.65 -17.92 -28.90
N GLY A 888 14.25 -19.16 -28.63
CA GLY A 888 14.10 -19.70 -27.28
C GLY A 888 15.44 -19.82 -26.52
N GLY A 889 16.50 -20.30 -27.16
CA GLY A 889 17.84 -20.37 -26.56
C GLY A 889 18.40 -18.99 -26.21
N ALA A 890 18.22 -18.01 -27.09
CA ALA A 890 18.58 -16.61 -26.81
C ALA A 890 17.75 -16.02 -25.65
N ALA A 891 16.45 -16.33 -25.56
CA ALA A 891 15.61 -15.89 -24.44
C ALA A 891 16.06 -16.52 -23.10
N ILE A 892 16.36 -17.83 -23.08
CA ILE A 892 16.89 -18.52 -21.89
C ILE A 892 18.21 -17.90 -21.44
N TYR A 893 19.11 -17.56 -22.38
CA TYR A 893 20.35 -16.84 -22.09
C TYR A 893 20.08 -15.49 -21.41
N TYR A 894 19.29 -14.61 -22.03
CA TYR A 894 19.03 -13.28 -21.47
C TYR A 894 18.26 -13.32 -20.13
N VAL A 895 17.38 -14.31 -19.91
CA VAL A 895 16.76 -14.53 -18.60
C VAL A 895 17.79 -14.98 -17.55
N SER A 896 18.71 -15.87 -17.91
CA SER A 896 19.79 -16.34 -17.01
C SER A 896 20.71 -15.19 -16.60
N VAL A 897 21.14 -14.38 -17.58
CA VAL A 897 21.93 -13.15 -17.35
C VAL A 897 21.15 -12.15 -16.49
N PHE A 898 19.87 -11.91 -16.80
CA PHE A 898 19.02 -10.99 -16.05
C PHE A 898 18.94 -11.35 -14.57
N LEU A 899 18.70 -12.62 -14.22
CA LEU A 899 18.53 -13.05 -12.82
C LEU A 899 19.74 -12.69 -11.95
N TYR A 900 20.97 -12.94 -12.44
CA TYR A 900 22.20 -12.59 -11.72
C TYR A 900 22.52 -11.09 -11.80
N PHE A 901 22.42 -10.49 -12.99
CA PHE A 901 22.76 -9.08 -13.18
C PHE A 901 21.82 -8.14 -12.41
N TRP A 902 20.53 -8.47 -12.34
CA TRP A 902 19.54 -7.72 -11.57
C TRP A 902 19.92 -7.72 -10.08
N VAL A 903 20.12 -8.89 -9.47
CA VAL A 903 20.55 -8.99 -8.05
C VAL A 903 21.86 -8.23 -7.82
N PHE A 904 22.87 -8.41 -8.69
CA PHE A 904 24.18 -7.76 -8.56
C PHE A 904 24.13 -6.23 -8.72
N SER A 905 23.28 -5.70 -9.61
CA SER A 905 23.17 -4.26 -9.87
C SER A 905 22.31 -3.52 -8.85
N THR A 906 21.28 -4.17 -8.27
CA THR A 906 20.34 -3.56 -7.33
C THR A 906 20.95 -2.65 -6.24
N PRO A 907 22.07 -2.99 -5.57
CA PRO A 907 22.62 -2.14 -4.50
C PRO A 907 23.14 -0.79 -5.01
N VAL A 908 23.66 -0.79 -6.22
CA VAL A 908 24.34 0.38 -6.81
C VAL A 908 23.32 1.38 -7.34
N VAL A 909 22.16 0.94 -7.84
CA VAL A 909 21.14 1.87 -8.37
C VAL A 909 20.61 2.78 -7.26
N SER A 910 20.20 2.22 -6.12
CA SER A 910 19.79 2.99 -4.95
C SER A 910 20.92 3.84 -4.36
N LEU A 911 22.18 3.39 -4.43
CA LEU A 911 23.32 4.18 -3.95
C LEU A 911 23.57 5.42 -4.83
N VAL A 912 23.53 5.28 -6.16
CA VAL A 912 23.67 6.41 -7.10
C VAL A 912 22.51 7.39 -6.94
N PHE A 913 21.27 6.90 -6.87
CA PHE A 913 20.09 7.76 -6.72
C PHE A 913 20.02 8.47 -5.36
N GLY A 914 20.35 7.77 -4.27
CA GLY A 914 20.49 8.38 -2.94
C GLY A 914 21.62 9.41 -2.85
N SER A 915 22.74 9.16 -3.54
CA SER A 915 23.84 10.14 -3.64
C SER A 915 23.45 11.37 -4.47
N TYR A 916 22.69 11.17 -5.57
CA TYR A 916 22.12 12.25 -6.36
C TYR A 916 21.20 13.15 -5.52
N LEU A 917 20.25 12.58 -4.77
CA LEU A 917 19.37 13.34 -3.88
C LEU A 917 20.16 14.13 -2.82
N TYR A 918 21.16 13.50 -2.19
CA TYR A 918 22.03 14.15 -1.21
C TYR A 918 22.81 15.35 -1.79
N ILE A 919 23.36 15.21 -3.00
CA ILE A 919 24.10 16.30 -3.66
C ILE A 919 23.15 17.42 -4.08
N CYS A 920 22.00 17.07 -4.64
CA CYS A 920 20.99 18.02 -5.10
C CYS A 920 20.41 18.87 -3.96
N ILE A 921 20.11 18.27 -2.81
CA ILE A 921 19.47 19.00 -1.71
C ILE A 921 20.45 19.96 -1.01
N ASN A 922 21.67 19.50 -0.73
CA ASN A 922 22.65 20.27 0.05
C ASN A 922 23.40 21.34 -0.76
N TRP A 923 23.70 21.11 -2.05
CA TRP A 923 24.49 22.06 -2.87
C TRP A 923 23.68 22.81 -3.94
N LEU A 924 22.51 22.29 -4.35
CA LEU A 924 21.67 22.92 -5.39
C LEU A 924 20.32 23.40 -4.85
N HIS A 925 19.94 23.01 -3.62
CA HIS A 925 18.67 23.34 -2.95
C HIS A 925 17.45 23.06 -3.85
N ILE A 926 17.43 21.86 -4.42
CA ILE A 926 16.34 21.26 -5.20
C ILE A 926 16.03 19.84 -4.66
N HIS A 927 14.90 19.27 -5.08
CA HIS A 927 14.40 17.95 -4.64
C HIS A 927 14.08 17.88 -3.14
N PHE A 928 13.42 18.90 -2.58
CA PHE A 928 13.19 19.00 -1.13
C PHE A 928 12.20 17.98 -0.57
N ASP A 929 11.15 17.69 -1.31
CA ASP A 929 10.20 16.61 -1.00
C ASP A 929 10.90 15.27 -1.25
N GLU A 930 11.35 15.03 -2.48
CA GLU A 930 11.90 13.74 -2.94
C GLU A 930 13.07 13.25 -2.06
N ALA A 931 13.95 14.15 -1.62
CA ALA A 931 15.07 13.81 -0.75
C ALA A 931 14.68 13.51 0.71
N PHE A 932 13.47 13.85 1.16
CA PHE A 932 13.05 13.68 2.57
C PHE A 932 11.85 12.73 2.72
N SER A 933 10.92 12.68 1.76
CA SER A 933 9.89 11.64 1.63
C SER A 933 10.52 10.27 1.39
N SER A 934 11.68 10.18 0.73
CA SER A 934 12.48 8.95 0.67
C SER A 934 12.96 8.47 2.06
N LEU A 935 13.18 9.41 2.98
CA LEU A 935 13.73 9.16 4.31
C LEU A 935 12.66 8.92 5.37
N ARG A 936 11.39 9.26 5.12
CA ARG A 936 10.22 8.91 5.98
C ARG A 936 10.53 9.12 7.46
N ILE A 937 10.85 10.37 7.81
CA ILE A 937 11.38 10.76 9.12
C ILE A 937 10.22 11.17 10.03
N ALA A 938 9.82 10.28 10.94
CA ALA A 938 8.77 10.54 11.93
C ALA A 938 9.22 11.41 13.12
N ASN A 939 10.52 11.73 13.21
CA ASN A 939 11.08 12.63 14.22
C ASN A 939 10.83 14.10 13.87
N TYR A 940 11.14 15.01 14.81
CA TYR A 940 10.94 16.45 14.70
C TYR A 940 9.45 16.76 14.45
N LYS A 941 8.66 16.68 15.53
CA LYS A 941 7.22 16.96 15.54
C LYS A 941 6.91 18.07 16.54
N ALA A 942 5.91 18.89 16.24
CA ALA A 942 5.66 20.15 16.93
C ALA A 942 4.24 20.66 16.68
N PHE A 943 3.82 21.62 17.49
CA PHE A 943 2.60 22.42 17.33
C PHE A 943 2.86 23.80 17.94
N THR A 944 2.02 24.79 17.63
CA THR A 944 2.14 26.14 18.19
C THR A 944 0.95 26.42 19.09
N ARG A 945 1.21 26.72 20.36
CA ARG A 945 0.24 27.17 21.35
C ARG A 945 0.23 28.70 21.40
N PHE A 946 -0.95 29.27 21.49
CA PHE A 946 -1.23 30.69 21.52
C PHE A 946 -1.99 31.04 22.80
N HIS A 947 -1.75 32.25 23.30
CA HIS A 947 -2.43 32.84 24.45
C HIS A 947 -2.73 34.30 24.13
N ILE A 948 -4.02 34.65 24.07
CA ILE A 948 -4.46 36.06 24.11
C ILE A 948 -4.57 36.42 25.58
N ASN A 949 -3.68 37.29 26.05
CA ASN A 949 -3.65 37.69 27.46
C ASN A 949 -4.68 38.78 27.78
N SER A 950 -4.79 39.15 29.06
CA SER A 950 -5.75 40.16 29.57
C SER A 950 -5.70 41.49 28.81
N ASP A 951 -4.49 41.86 28.37
CA ASP A 951 -4.15 43.15 27.77
C ASP A 951 -4.43 43.14 26.25
N GLY A 952 -4.64 41.95 25.67
CA GLY A 952 -4.92 41.73 24.25
C GLY A 952 -3.71 41.46 23.38
N ASP A 953 -2.52 41.31 23.96
CA ASP A 953 -1.33 40.85 23.23
C ASP A 953 -1.39 39.32 23.03
N LEU A 954 -0.81 38.84 21.92
CA LEU A 954 -0.81 37.44 21.53
C LEU A 954 0.56 36.81 21.78
N GLU A 955 0.67 36.03 22.84
CA GLU A 955 1.85 35.22 23.14
C GLU A 955 1.84 33.92 22.31
N VAL A 956 3.00 33.55 21.76
CA VAL A 956 3.14 32.44 20.82
C VAL A 956 4.27 31.52 21.26
N TYR A 957 3.93 30.29 21.61
CA TYR A 957 4.83 29.24 22.09
C TYR A 957 4.84 28.08 21.09
N THR A 958 5.97 27.80 20.43
CA THR A 958 6.08 26.58 19.61
C THR A 958 6.72 25.47 20.41
N LEU A 959 5.96 24.40 20.65
CA LEU A 959 6.37 23.22 21.43
C LEU A 959 6.74 22.07 20.48
N ALA A 960 7.87 21.41 20.73
CA ALA A 960 8.39 20.35 19.87
C ALA A 960 8.98 19.14 20.61
N VAL A 961 9.08 18.01 19.90
CA VAL A 961 9.65 16.73 20.33
C VAL A 961 10.58 16.20 19.24
N ASP A 962 11.86 16.04 19.59
CA ASP A 962 12.92 15.64 18.66
C ASP A 962 12.86 14.16 18.23
N LYS A 963 12.29 13.28 19.05
CA LYS A 963 12.24 11.82 18.82
C LYS A 963 10.85 11.27 19.14
N VAL A 964 10.20 10.68 18.15
CA VAL A 964 8.87 10.07 18.30
C VAL A 964 8.98 8.60 18.75
N PRO A 965 8.20 8.14 19.76
CA PRO A 965 8.18 6.74 20.15
C PRO A 965 7.70 5.82 19.03
N LYS A 966 8.28 4.61 19.00
CA LYS A 966 7.85 3.52 18.10
C LYS A 966 7.05 2.44 18.82
N GLU A 967 7.18 2.37 20.13
CA GLU A 967 6.51 1.38 20.97
C GLU A 967 5.71 2.07 22.06
N TRP A 968 4.44 1.68 22.16
CA TRP A 968 3.46 2.23 23.08
C TRP A 968 2.85 1.10 23.90
N LYS A 969 2.44 1.41 25.12
CA LYS A 969 1.75 0.53 26.06
C LYS A 969 0.47 1.24 26.55
N LEU A 970 -0.46 0.47 27.12
CA LEU A 970 -1.61 1.05 27.81
C LEU A 970 -1.10 1.95 28.95
N ASP A 971 -1.59 3.18 29.02
CA ASP A 971 -1.15 4.16 30.00
C ASP A 971 -1.77 3.79 31.38
N PRO A 972 -0.97 3.45 32.41
CA PRO A 972 -1.50 2.93 33.67
C PRO A 972 -2.34 3.96 34.42
N ASP A 973 -2.00 5.25 34.30
CA ASP A 973 -2.72 6.33 34.97
C ASP A 973 -4.08 6.58 34.31
N TRP A 974 -4.16 6.51 32.98
CA TRP A 974 -5.42 6.49 32.23
C TRP A 974 -6.30 5.29 32.56
N ASP A 975 -5.70 4.11 32.79
CA ASP A 975 -6.49 2.91 33.07
C ASP A 975 -7.00 2.87 34.51
N GLY A 976 -6.20 3.39 35.45
CA GLY A 976 -6.55 3.55 36.87
C GLY A 976 -7.50 4.71 37.18
N GLU A 977 -7.58 5.74 36.33
CA GLU A 977 -8.50 6.87 36.55
C GLU A 977 -9.98 6.41 36.54
N PRO A 978 -10.77 6.66 37.61
CA PRO A 978 -12.16 6.20 37.71
C PRO A 978 -13.06 6.74 36.59
N LYS A 979 -13.44 5.86 35.65
CA LYS A 979 -14.28 6.22 34.49
C LYS A 979 -15.76 6.37 34.88
N GLN A 980 -16.17 7.60 35.23
CA GLN A 980 -17.59 7.91 35.45
C GLN A 980 -18.39 7.81 34.13
N PRO A 981 -19.66 7.34 34.13
CA PRO A 981 -20.39 7.02 32.89
C PRO A 981 -20.66 8.17 31.90
N GLN A 982 -20.58 9.42 32.36
CA GLN A 982 -20.91 10.63 31.58
C GLN A 982 -19.77 11.67 31.52
N GLN A 983 -18.63 11.42 32.18
CA GLN A 983 -17.53 12.38 32.24
C GLN A 983 -16.83 12.51 30.88
N LEU A 984 -16.80 13.72 30.34
CA LEU A 984 -16.09 14.04 29.10
C LEU A 984 -14.57 13.91 29.29
N SER A 985 -13.88 13.39 28.29
CA SER A 985 -12.45 13.05 28.33
C SER A 985 -11.54 14.23 28.65
N HIS A 986 -11.93 15.45 28.26
CA HIS A 986 -11.15 16.67 28.53
C HIS A 986 -11.19 17.13 30.00
N LEU A 987 -12.11 16.58 30.80
CA LEU A 987 -12.21 16.78 32.26
C LEU A 987 -11.44 15.72 33.06
N LYS A 988 -10.68 14.83 32.39
CA LYS A 988 -9.84 13.82 33.03
C LYS A 988 -8.44 14.38 33.32
N LYS A 989 -7.80 13.85 34.35
CA LYS A 989 -6.39 14.15 34.65
C LYS A 989 -5.46 13.48 33.65
N PHE A 990 -5.78 12.26 33.22
CA PHE A 990 -5.00 11.47 32.27
C PHE A 990 -5.88 11.12 31.05
N PRO A 991 -6.02 12.04 30.07
CA PRO A 991 -6.94 11.86 28.94
C PRO A 991 -6.50 10.81 27.91
N SER A 992 -5.18 10.62 27.76
CA SER A 992 -4.54 9.85 26.69
C SER A 992 -4.36 8.38 27.02
N LYS A 993 -4.86 7.49 26.16
CA LYS A 993 -4.92 6.04 26.41
C LYS A 993 -3.57 5.32 26.39
N TRP A 994 -2.58 5.81 25.66
CA TRP A 994 -1.30 5.12 25.45
C TRP A 994 -0.12 6.01 25.84
N SER A 995 0.81 5.47 26.62
CA SER A 995 2.11 6.08 26.91
C SER A 995 3.23 5.34 26.19
N SER A 996 4.37 5.99 26.03
CA SER A 996 5.59 5.39 25.50
C SER A 996 5.97 4.16 26.33
N ALA A 997 6.38 3.08 25.66
CA ALA A 997 6.90 1.90 26.34
C ALA A 997 8.07 2.26 27.26
N ALA A 998 8.97 3.14 26.79
CA ALA A 998 10.08 3.74 27.54
C ALA A 998 9.69 5.13 28.08
N PRO A 999 9.50 5.34 29.41
CA PRO A 999 8.98 6.60 29.95
C PRO A 999 9.85 7.84 29.64
N LEU A 1000 11.18 7.67 29.58
CA LEU A 1000 12.14 8.71 29.19
C LEU A 1000 12.04 9.16 27.73
N GLN A 1001 11.14 8.57 26.94
CA GLN A 1001 10.84 8.94 25.56
C GLN A 1001 9.37 9.35 25.36
N ASP A 1002 8.55 9.41 26.42
CA ASP A 1002 7.17 9.88 26.26
C ASP A 1002 7.15 11.37 25.84
N PRO A 1003 6.33 11.76 24.84
CA PRO A 1003 6.26 13.14 24.37
C PRO A 1003 6.08 14.15 25.52
N VAL A 1004 5.26 13.82 26.53
CA VAL A 1004 4.97 14.68 27.69
C VAL A 1004 6.23 14.96 28.53
N ASN A 1005 7.20 14.04 28.54
CA ASN A 1005 8.47 14.16 29.28
C ASN A 1005 9.62 14.75 28.43
N THR A 1006 9.43 14.87 27.12
CA THR A 1006 10.48 15.28 26.16
C THR A 1006 10.15 16.55 25.38
N VAL A 1007 8.97 17.13 25.60
CA VAL A 1007 8.52 18.35 24.93
C VAL A 1007 9.32 19.56 25.43
N ARG A 1008 9.75 20.41 24.48
CA ARG A 1008 10.48 21.65 24.75
C ARG A 1008 9.96 22.78 23.86
N ILE A 1009 10.07 24.01 24.34
CA ILE A 1009 9.83 25.20 23.51
C ILE A 1009 11.02 25.35 22.54
N VAL A 1010 10.73 25.58 21.25
CA VAL A 1010 11.74 25.84 20.20
C VAL A 1010 11.71 27.27 19.69
N ASP A 1011 10.64 28.00 19.95
CA ASP A 1011 10.48 29.41 19.64
C ASP A 1011 9.40 30.02 20.56
N HIS A 1012 9.63 31.24 21.03
CA HIS A 1012 8.69 32.00 21.85
C HIS A 1012 8.78 33.49 21.47
N PHE A 1013 7.64 34.12 21.22
CA PHE A 1013 7.52 35.55 20.92
C PHE A 1013 6.12 36.06 21.24
N VAL A 1014 5.98 37.38 21.33
CA VAL A 1014 4.71 38.07 21.58
C VAL A 1014 4.43 39.02 20.41
N ILE A 1015 3.22 38.97 19.87
CA ILE A 1015 2.72 39.93 18.90
C ILE A 1015 1.87 40.96 19.63
N LYS A 1016 2.27 42.22 19.59
CA LYS A 1016 1.55 43.30 20.27
C LYS A 1016 0.32 43.74 19.48
N ARG A 1017 -0.79 43.99 20.15
CA ARG A 1017 -1.96 44.64 19.53
C ARG A 1017 -1.68 46.12 19.29
N ALA A 1018 -1.09 46.81 20.27
CA ALA A 1018 -0.88 48.25 20.25
C ALA A 1018 0.51 48.67 19.71
N GLU A 1019 0.68 48.63 18.39
CA GLU A 1019 1.72 49.43 17.71
C GLU A 1019 1.17 50.81 17.37
N ASN A 1020 1.37 51.79 18.25
CA ASN A 1020 1.09 53.20 17.94
C ASN A 1020 2.31 53.79 17.20
N PRO A 1021 2.26 54.03 15.88
CA PRO A 1021 3.47 54.26 15.06
C PRO A 1021 4.26 55.52 15.44
N HIS A 1022 3.65 56.44 16.17
CA HIS A 1022 4.29 57.67 16.64
C HIS A 1022 5.27 57.45 17.81
N LEU A 1023 5.17 56.35 18.58
CA LEU A 1023 6.00 56.19 19.78
C LEU A 1023 7.45 55.76 19.49
N GLU A 1024 7.69 54.89 18.51
CA GLU A 1024 9.06 54.53 18.12
C GLU A 1024 9.84 55.75 17.60
N HIS A 1025 9.17 56.67 16.91
CA HIS A 1025 9.79 57.90 16.43
C HIS A 1025 10.20 58.86 17.57
N ALA A 1026 9.54 58.78 18.73
CA ALA A 1026 9.93 59.52 19.93
C ALA A 1026 11.06 58.80 20.70
N MET A 1027 10.93 57.49 20.93
CA MET A 1027 11.95 56.72 21.68
C MET A 1027 13.28 56.63 20.91
N GLY A 1028 13.25 56.46 19.59
CA GLY A 1028 14.46 56.50 18.75
C GLY A 1028 15.22 57.82 18.84
N GLN A 1029 14.52 58.95 18.99
CA GLN A 1029 15.15 60.26 19.19
C GLN A 1029 15.69 60.48 20.61
N GLN A 1030 15.18 59.76 21.63
CA GLN A 1030 15.78 59.77 22.97
C GLN A 1030 17.05 58.91 23.03
N PHE A 1031 17.03 57.68 22.48
CA PHE A 1031 18.24 56.84 22.46
C PHE A 1031 19.36 57.43 21.61
N ALA A 1032 19.05 58.08 20.48
CA ALA A 1032 20.04 58.80 19.67
C ALA A 1032 20.72 59.99 20.39
N LYS A 1033 20.12 60.51 21.48
CA LYS A 1033 20.69 61.60 22.29
C LYS A 1033 21.55 61.13 23.47
N HIS A 1034 21.71 59.83 23.69
CA HIS A 1034 22.52 59.27 24.79
C HIS A 1034 23.79 58.51 24.34
N TYR A 1035 24.05 58.44 23.03
CA TYR A 1035 25.20 57.75 22.44
C TYR A 1035 26.20 58.67 21.70
N HIS A 1036 26.15 59.98 21.95
CA HIS A 1036 27.01 60.98 21.31
C HIS A 1036 27.97 61.73 22.24
N SER A 1037 28.16 61.23 23.47
CA SER A 1037 29.22 61.64 24.40
C SER A 1037 30.01 60.40 24.82
N ASP A 1038 31.33 60.49 24.75
CA ASP A 1038 32.34 59.43 24.94
C ASP A 1038 32.27 58.26 23.93
N GLY A 1039 33.39 57.72 23.41
CA GLY A 1039 34.79 58.09 23.59
C GLY A 1039 35.67 57.57 22.44
N ARG A 1040 36.87 58.14 22.26
CA ARG A 1040 37.78 57.83 21.13
C ARG A 1040 38.64 56.60 21.47
N CYS A 1041 38.90 55.70 20.52
CA CYS A 1041 40.27 55.29 20.12
C CYS A 1041 40.38 54.22 19.01
N ASN A 1042 40.86 54.66 17.83
CA ASN A 1042 42.12 54.24 17.19
C ASN A 1042 42.36 52.82 16.60
N MET A 1043 43.12 52.82 15.48
CA MET A 1043 43.83 51.70 14.81
C MET A 1043 42.99 50.57 14.15
N SER A 1044 43.51 49.86 13.13
CA SER A 1044 44.47 50.21 12.05
C SER A 1044 44.40 49.13 10.96
N SER A 1045 44.73 49.47 9.71
CA SER A 1045 44.83 48.49 8.62
C SER A 1045 46.20 47.79 8.59
N ARG A 1046 46.23 46.54 8.08
CA ARG A 1046 47.40 45.93 7.41
C ARG A 1046 47.01 44.68 6.61
N THR A 1047 47.69 44.47 5.48
CA THR A 1047 47.49 43.34 4.57
C THR A 1047 48.83 42.84 4.00
N SER A 1048 48.81 41.59 3.51
CA SER A 1048 49.79 40.95 2.61
C SER A 1048 51.08 40.34 3.20
N LYS A 1049 51.61 39.36 2.43
CA LYS A 1049 52.94 38.69 2.50
C LYS A 1049 53.17 37.67 3.63
N GLU A 1050 53.84 36.52 3.39
CA GLU A 1050 54.11 35.81 2.12
C GLU A 1050 54.42 34.31 2.37
N LYS A 1051 54.24 33.49 1.31
CA LYS A 1051 54.79 32.13 1.00
C LYS A 1051 55.41 31.21 2.08
N ALA A 1052 55.06 29.93 1.91
CA ALA A 1052 55.86 28.71 2.11
C ALA A 1052 56.16 28.22 3.55
N LEU A 1053 55.37 27.25 4.00
CA LEU A 1053 55.70 25.83 3.76
C LEU A 1053 54.41 25.00 3.60
#